data_AF-A0A7K1Y321-F1
#
_entry.id   AF-A0A7K1Y321-F1
#
_cell.length_a   1.000
_cell.length_b   1.000
_cell.length_c   1.000
_cell.angle_alpha   90.00
_cell.angle_beta   90.00
_cell.angle_gamma   90.00
#
_symmetry.space_group_name_H-M   'P 1'
#
loop_
_entity.id
_entity.type
_entity.pdbx_description
1 polymer ?
#
loop_
_entity_poly.entity_id
_entity_poly.type
_entity_poly.pdbx_seq_one_letter_code
_entity_poly.pdbx_strand_id
1 'polypeptide(L)'
;MLRKILFTVPLLFILTLGFAQPTVYHTKPFVHPGMDQAKRDLEFMKQKVLAGEQPWKAAFEKLKENTPASFIPEPRAHISVGAFGANSSGGKEFSSSAQQSYNNALLWYITGKKDYAGKAIEILNAWSPVLWDFDDNNAKLNVGMSGSLFLNAAELLRYSNAGWQEKDMQQFKRMVLTVFYPTIKDFFSEANGNWDGTMMNTLLCIGVFTDDHQIFNSAIERYYRGPGNSGITKYIYPNGQIQETTRDWDHVQMGIGYLGKTAQVAWTQGLDLYSVAGNRLALGFEYSSKYLSGNDDIPVYGKLSARERGKLRDMYENVYDHYRTAGIGMPYTAMVTKKQRPNSTVELLTGLRAPAPPVSKTSAGTALPLRIFPIVSIAGAQKPDPSKFPAKRVMVAFADSIQPALDAMAGKGGWVILDKGIFLLKAALRIPSGVTLCGQGRETVLFLSPAVNGKTIVNAEAGMHDVTIRDLLLEGAVSTADETDPNASRRTRSYMSAPGREGIAFAGEKAEQMTNIRLENLTVQNFTKNGVAIRGAWQVIISQCDFSDNGSSVVPGAGFHHNLLLTRSAGCTVSDSRFDSSPWGNGIELSFSRDVKITGNELARNKLSGIRCTESTGVLISGNLAEGNDVNGISLESLMEGTTRSEISGNLSWHNGQYGIFQGKTAGNTVNNNRTADNGKN
;
A
#
# COMPACT_ATOMS: atom_id res chain seq x y z
N MET A 1 12.93 -80.90 14.56
CA MET A 1 13.84 -79.74 14.43
C MET A 1 13.08 -78.61 13.73
N LEU A 2 12.45 -77.68 14.46
CA LEU A 2 11.69 -76.57 13.86
C LEU A 2 12.56 -75.32 13.73
N ARG A 3 12.66 -74.80 12.51
CA ARG A 3 13.32 -73.56 12.11
C ARG A 3 12.58 -72.34 12.68
N LYS A 4 13.32 -71.41 13.30
CA LYS A 4 12.87 -70.04 13.59
C LYS A 4 12.89 -69.24 12.27
N ILE A 5 11.76 -68.65 11.92
CA ILE A 5 11.64 -67.64 10.86
C ILE A 5 11.67 -66.28 11.56
N LEU A 6 12.75 -65.52 11.36
CA LEU A 6 12.79 -64.08 11.67
C LEU A 6 12.21 -63.32 10.47
N PHE A 7 11.16 -62.53 10.69
CA PHE A 7 10.74 -61.49 9.74
C PHE A 7 11.45 -60.18 10.10
N THR A 8 12.32 -59.72 9.21
CA THR A 8 12.88 -58.37 9.19
C THR A 8 11.91 -57.43 8.46
N VAL A 9 11.38 -56.44 9.17
CA VAL A 9 10.61 -55.33 8.56
C VAL A 9 11.60 -54.22 8.21
N PRO A 10 11.69 -53.74 6.95
CA PRO A 10 12.57 -52.65 6.60
C PRO A 10 11.96 -51.32 7.05
N LEU A 11 12.73 -50.53 7.79
CA LEU A 11 12.38 -49.16 8.18
C LEU A 11 12.50 -48.26 6.93
N LEU A 12 11.37 -47.83 6.37
CA LEU A 12 11.34 -46.88 5.26
C LEU A 12 11.63 -45.46 5.79
N PHE A 13 12.84 -44.96 5.58
CA PHE A 13 13.15 -43.54 5.81
C PHE A 13 12.46 -42.70 4.73
N ILE A 14 11.35 -42.05 5.08
CA ILE A 14 10.75 -41.00 4.25
C ILE A 14 11.65 -39.77 4.37
N LEU A 15 12.50 -39.53 3.37
CA LEU A 15 13.20 -38.27 3.21
C LEU A 15 12.16 -37.20 2.85
N THR A 16 11.70 -36.44 3.85
CA THR A 16 10.99 -35.19 3.58
C THR A 16 12.02 -34.19 3.04
N LEU A 17 12.07 -34.05 1.71
CA LEU A 17 12.70 -32.90 1.05
C LEU A 17 11.91 -31.66 1.49
N GLY A 18 12.35 -31.04 2.59
CA GLY A 18 11.92 -29.70 2.94
C GLY A 18 12.46 -28.76 1.87
N PHE A 19 11.58 -28.28 0.98
CA PHE A 19 11.90 -27.13 0.16
C PHE A 19 12.13 -25.96 1.11
N ALA A 20 13.40 -25.61 1.37
CA ALA A 20 13.75 -24.35 1.99
C ALA A 20 13.10 -23.26 1.13
N GLN A 21 12.16 -22.50 1.70
CA GLN A 21 11.61 -21.37 0.97
C GLN A 21 12.76 -20.42 0.60
N PRO A 22 12.80 -19.90 -0.63
CA PRO A 22 13.80 -18.91 -1.00
C PRO A 22 13.77 -17.79 0.03
N THR A 23 14.91 -17.48 0.64
CA THR A 23 14.99 -16.33 1.53
C THR A 23 14.77 -15.08 0.68
N VAL A 24 13.75 -14.28 0.99
CA VAL A 24 13.55 -12.97 0.34
C VAL A 24 14.69 -11.98 0.62
N TYR A 25 15.57 -12.31 1.57
CA TYR A 25 16.72 -11.51 1.98
C TYR A 25 17.99 -11.81 1.19
N HIS A 26 18.80 -10.78 0.98
CA HIS A 26 20.10 -10.87 0.35
C HIS A 26 21.14 -11.47 1.31
N THR A 27 21.89 -12.46 0.82
CA THR A 27 22.93 -13.18 1.59
C THR A 27 24.26 -13.31 0.83
N LYS A 28 24.32 -12.89 -0.44
CA LYS A 28 25.53 -12.95 -1.26
C LYS A 28 26.37 -11.69 -1.06
N PRO A 29 27.68 -11.70 -1.38
CA PRO A 29 28.45 -10.45 -1.46
C PRO A 29 27.82 -9.50 -2.48
N PHE A 30 27.85 -8.19 -2.20
CA PHE A 30 27.29 -7.18 -3.10
C PHE A 30 28.10 -7.05 -4.39
N VAL A 31 27.40 -6.76 -5.47
CA VAL A 31 27.97 -6.39 -6.77
C VAL A 31 28.37 -4.92 -6.74
N HIS A 32 29.56 -4.60 -7.29
CA HIS A 32 30.09 -3.24 -7.37
C HIS A 32 30.71 -2.86 -8.73
N PRO A 33 30.41 -1.68 -9.29
CA PRO A 33 29.24 -0.86 -8.97
C PRO A 33 27.95 -1.69 -9.08
N GLY A 34 26.99 -1.47 -8.19
CA GLY A 34 25.76 -2.26 -8.17
C GLY A 34 24.55 -1.61 -7.52
N MET A 35 24.50 -0.28 -7.41
CA MET A 35 23.27 0.43 -7.11
C MET A 35 22.35 0.51 -8.34
N ASP A 36 22.15 1.70 -8.93
CA ASP A 36 21.23 1.88 -10.06
C ASP A 36 21.63 1.05 -11.29
N GLN A 37 22.94 0.86 -11.49
CA GLN A 37 23.51 0.14 -12.62
C GLN A 37 24.67 -0.77 -12.21
N ALA A 38 24.74 -1.96 -12.79
CA ALA A 38 25.95 -2.78 -12.74
C ALA A 38 27.00 -2.27 -13.74
N LYS A 39 28.27 -2.67 -13.58
CA LYS A 39 29.34 -2.37 -14.57
C LYS A 39 28.93 -2.65 -16.02
N ARG A 40 28.22 -3.76 -16.28
CA ARG A 40 27.74 -4.11 -17.63
C ARG A 40 26.76 -3.07 -18.19
N ASP A 41 25.83 -2.60 -17.37
CA ASP A 41 24.82 -1.61 -17.76
C ASP A 41 25.49 -0.25 -18.03
N LEU A 42 26.46 0.12 -17.20
CA LEU A 42 27.25 1.34 -17.36
C LEU A 42 28.05 1.34 -18.67
N GLU A 43 28.73 0.24 -19.00
CA GLU A 43 29.47 0.12 -20.27
C GLU A 43 28.54 0.11 -21.49
N PHE A 44 27.37 -0.50 -21.37
CA PHE A 44 26.35 -0.47 -22.43
C PHE A 44 25.85 0.95 -22.68
N MET A 45 25.45 1.68 -21.62
CA MET A 45 25.08 3.09 -21.71
C MET A 45 26.19 3.90 -22.39
N LYS A 46 27.43 3.74 -21.94
CA LYS A 46 28.59 4.46 -22.50
C LYS A 46 28.77 4.17 -23.99
N GLN A 47 28.71 2.91 -24.40
CA GLN A 47 28.77 2.54 -25.83
C GLN A 47 27.67 3.22 -26.64
N LYS A 48 26.43 3.21 -26.15
CA LYS A 48 25.29 3.84 -26.84
C LYS A 48 25.47 5.35 -26.99
N VAL A 49 25.95 6.02 -25.95
CA VAL A 49 26.25 7.46 -26.01
C VAL A 49 27.37 7.75 -27.03
N LEU A 50 28.49 7.02 -26.95
CA LEU A 50 29.65 7.25 -27.83
C LEU A 50 29.35 6.93 -29.30
N ALA A 51 28.46 5.97 -29.56
CA ALA A 51 27.95 5.66 -30.90
C ALA A 51 26.93 6.71 -31.41
N GLY A 52 26.51 7.66 -30.56
CA GLY A 52 25.52 8.68 -30.91
C GLY A 52 24.11 8.13 -31.09
N GLU A 53 23.80 6.97 -30.50
CA GLU A 53 22.50 6.32 -30.63
C GLU A 53 21.43 7.07 -29.83
N GLN A 54 20.24 7.21 -30.42
CA GLN A 54 19.06 7.74 -29.73
C GLN A 54 18.34 6.62 -28.96
N PRO A 55 17.79 6.89 -27.76
CA PRO A 55 17.68 8.21 -27.12
C PRO A 55 18.87 8.63 -26.23
N TRP A 56 19.89 7.77 -26.05
CA TRP A 56 21.02 8.03 -25.13
C TRP A 56 21.78 9.31 -25.44
N LYS A 57 22.04 9.61 -26.73
CA LYS A 57 22.74 10.85 -27.13
C LYS A 57 22.03 12.11 -26.63
N ALA A 58 20.71 12.21 -26.82
CA ALA A 58 19.96 13.39 -26.41
C ALA A 58 19.96 13.57 -24.89
N ALA A 59 19.78 12.48 -24.14
CA ALA A 59 19.83 12.52 -22.68
C ALA A 59 21.23 12.90 -22.16
N PHE A 60 22.30 12.42 -22.80
CA PHE A 60 23.68 12.78 -22.47
C PHE A 60 23.98 14.27 -22.70
N GLU A 61 23.60 14.84 -23.85
CA GLU A 61 23.82 16.27 -24.09
C GLU A 61 23.05 17.13 -23.09
N LYS A 62 21.81 16.76 -22.77
CA LYS A 62 21.00 17.47 -21.76
C LYS A 62 21.56 17.30 -20.33
N LEU A 63 22.12 16.13 -20.00
CA LEU A 63 22.87 15.93 -18.75
C LEU A 63 24.03 16.93 -18.68
N LYS A 64 24.82 17.05 -19.76
CA LYS A 64 25.95 17.97 -19.83
C LYS A 64 25.52 19.44 -19.69
N GLU A 65 24.43 19.85 -20.34
CA GLU A 65 23.83 21.19 -20.21
C GLU A 65 23.42 21.48 -18.75
N ASN A 66 22.84 20.48 -18.07
CA ASN A 66 22.41 20.59 -16.67
C ASN A 66 23.55 20.43 -15.65
N THR A 67 24.81 20.34 -16.11
CA THR A 67 25.97 20.11 -15.23
C THR A 67 27.00 21.24 -15.36
N PRO A 68 26.71 22.43 -14.81
CA PRO A 68 27.64 23.55 -14.85
C PRO A 68 28.95 23.22 -14.11
N ALA A 69 30.08 23.41 -14.80
CA ALA A 69 31.40 23.30 -14.19
C ALA A 69 31.65 24.36 -13.09
N SER A 70 30.89 25.46 -13.13
CA SER A 70 30.95 26.56 -12.16
C SER A 70 30.17 26.30 -10.86
N PHE A 71 29.58 25.10 -10.68
CA PHE A 71 28.91 24.76 -9.44
C PHE A 71 29.91 24.74 -8.27
N ILE A 72 29.56 25.44 -7.19
CA ILE A 72 30.33 25.54 -5.95
C ILE A 72 29.46 24.95 -4.83
N PRO A 73 29.88 23.86 -4.17
CA PRO A 73 29.11 23.28 -3.07
C PRO A 73 29.18 24.21 -1.85
N GLU A 74 28.04 24.39 -1.19
CA GLU A 74 27.92 25.21 0.02
C GLU A 74 27.47 24.36 1.22
N PRO A 75 28.36 23.54 1.80
CA PRO A 75 27.98 22.62 2.87
C PRO A 75 27.45 23.36 4.10
N ARG A 76 26.52 22.71 4.81
CA ARG A 76 25.92 23.18 6.06
C ARG A 76 26.04 22.09 7.12
N ALA A 77 26.40 22.47 8.34
CA ALA A 77 26.48 21.52 9.45
C ALA A 77 25.09 21.05 9.89
N HIS A 78 24.12 21.96 9.92
CA HIS A 78 22.74 21.69 10.28
C HIS A 78 21.84 21.98 9.09
N ILE A 79 20.99 21.02 8.74
CA ILE A 79 19.96 21.18 7.72
C ILE A 79 18.60 21.12 8.41
N SER A 80 17.75 22.11 8.19
CA SER A 80 16.37 22.08 8.67
C SER A 80 15.42 22.23 7.48
N VAL A 81 14.48 21.30 7.34
CA VAL A 81 13.54 21.32 6.21
C VAL A 81 12.11 21.26 6.73
N GLY A 82 11.46 22.41 6.83
CA GLY A 82 10.06 22.51 7.22
C GLY A 82 9.09 22.02 6.13
N ALA A 83 7.82 21.88 6.52
CA ALA A 83 6.74 21.44 5.64
C ALA A 83 6.61 22.36 4.41
N PHE A 84 6.43 21.78 3.22
CA PHE A 84 6.39 22.51 1.94
C PHE A 84 7.61 23.43 1.67
N GLY A 85 8.72 23.23 2.37
CA GLY A 85 9.91 24.09 2.28
C GLY A 85 9.80 25.40 3.05
N ALA A 86 8.77 25.58 3.88
CA ALA A 86 8.66 26.73 4.77
C ALA A 86 9.78 26.71 5.82
N ASN A 87 10.31 27.89 6.17
CA ASN A 87 11.36 28.09 7.19
C ASN A 87 12.60 27.17 7.04
N SER A 88 12.88 26.69 5.82
CA SER A 88 13.93 25.71 5.58
C SER A 88 15.30 26.35 5.37
N SER A 89 16.35 25.66 5.83
CA SER A 89 17.75 26.03 5.65
C SER A 89 18.57 24.82 5.19
N GLY A 90 19.47 25.01 4.23
CA GLY A 90 20.43 24.00 3.75
C GLY A 90 19.86 22.87 2.86
N GLY A 91 18.59 22.46 2.99
CA GLY A 91 18.06 21.29 2.28
C GLY A 91 18.07 21.38 0.75
N LYS A 92 17.84 22.57 0.19
CA LYS A 92 17.97 22.81 -1.26
C LYS A 92 19.41 22.66 -1.73
N GLU A 93 20.35 23.21 -0.97
CA GLU A 93 21.77 23.16 -1.27
C GLU A 93 22.33 21.73 -1.19
N PHE A 94 21.90 20.97 -0.19
CA PHE A 94 22.20 19.55 -0.07
C PHE A 94 21.70 18.75 -1.28
N SER A 95 20.45 18.99 -1.71
CA SER A 95 19.85 18.29 -2.85
C SER A 95 20.51 18.65 -4.18
N SER A 96 20.82 19.93 -4.39
CA SER A 96 21.56 20.41 -5.56
C SER A 96 22.97 19.80 -5.60
N SER A 97 23.69 19.80 -4.48
CA SER A 97 25.00 19.16 -4.37
C SER A 97 24.95 17.66 -4.67
N ALA A 98 23.94 16.94 -4.17
CA ALA A 98 23.74 15.52 -4.47
C ALA A 98 23.55 15.27 -5.97
N GLN A 99 22.65 16.03 -6.60
CA GLN A 99 22.38 15.95 -8.03
C GLN A 99 23.62 16.27 -8.86
N GLN A 100 24.34 17.34 -8.52
CA GLN A 100 25.53 17.77 -9.24
C GLN A 100 26.68 16.79 -9.09
N SER A 101 26.86 16.18 -7.91
CA SER A 101 27.86 15.12 -7.71
C SER A 101 27.57 13.92 -8.61
N TYR A 102 26.31 13.45 -8.66
CA TYR A 102 25.94 12.31 -9.49
C TYR A 102 26.05 12.60 -10.99
N ASN A 103 25.58 13.78 -11.41
CA ASN A 103 25.69 14.21 -12.80
C ASN A 103 27.16 14.22 -13.27
N ASN A 104 28.05 14.81 -12.47
CA ASN A 104 29.48 14.84 -12.76
C ASN A 104 30.09 13.42 -12.76
N ALA A 105 29.70 12.55 -11.83
CA ALA A 105 30.18 11.16 -11.81
C ALA A 105 29.77 10.37 -13.06
N LEU A 106 28.54 10.55 -13.56
CA LEU A 106 28.09 9.95 -14.82
C LEU A 106 28.84 10.51 -16.04
N LEU A 107 29.00 11.84 -16.12
CA LEU A 107 29.79 12.46 -17.18
C LEU A 107 31.25 11.98 -17.17
N TRP A 108 31.85 11.81 -15.99
CA TRP A 108 33.16 11.18 -15.83
C TRP A 108 33.18 9.77 -16.42
N TYR A 109 32.24 8.92 -16.01
CA TYR A 109 32.23 7.53 -16.45
C TYR A 109 32.10 7.39 -17.97
N ILE A 110 31.19 8.17 -18.55
CA ILE A 110 30.89 8.16 -19.99
C ILE A 110 32.07 8.73 -20.79
N THR A 111 32.60 9.90 -20.39
CA THR A 111 33.58 10.64 -21.21
C THR A 111 35.04 10.33 -20.91
N GLY A 112 35.34 9.84 -19.70
CA GLY A 112 36.71 9.69 -19.21
C GLY A 112 37.43 11.01 -18.92
N LYS A 113 36.74 12.16 -18.90
CA LYS A 113 37.35 13.48 -18.62
C LYS A 113 37.49 13.72 -17.13
N LYS A 114 38.73 13.82 -16.64
CA LYS A 114 39.07 13.92 -15.21
C LYS A 114 38.45 15.13 -14.49
N ASP A 115 38.18 16.23 -15.18
CA ASP A 115 37.54 17.41 -14.58
C ASP A 115 36.18 17.08 -13.95
N TYR A 116 35.38 16.23 -14.58
CA TYR A 116 34.10 15.78 -14.04
C TYR A 116 34.28 14.92 -12.78
N ALA A 117 35.26 14.02 -12.77
CA ALA A 117 35.59 13.25 -11.57
C ALA A 117 36.05 14.17 -10.43
N GLY A 118 36.93 15.14 -10.75
CA GLY A 118 37.43 16.12 -9.80
C GLY A 118 36.30 16.92 -9.16
N LYS A 119 35.35 17.43 -9.96
CA LYS A 119 34.20 18.19 -9.44
C LYS A 119 33.26 17.32 -8.60
N ALA A 120 33.00 16.07 -8.99
CA ALA A 120 32.19 15.17 -8.17
C ALA A 120 32.86 14.88 -6.81
N ILE A 121 34.17 14.59 -6.81
CA ILE A 121 34.98 14.37 -5.60
C ILE A 121 35.00 15.62 -4.72
N GLU A 122 35.19 16.82 -5.30
CA GLU A 122 35.15 18.11 -4.59
C GLU A 122 33.85 18.26 -3.79
N ILE A 123 32.70 17.97 -4.41
CA ILE A 123 31.39 18.07 -3.74
C ILE A 123 31.27 17.05 -2.60
N LEU A 124 31.63 15.79 -2.81
CA LEU A 124 31.58 14.76 -1.76
C LEU A 124 32.49 15.10 -0.58
N ASN A 125 33.69 15.60 -0.87
CA ASN A 125 34.68 15.96 0.13
C ASN A 125 34.34 17.26 0.86
N ALA A 126 33.60 18.18 0.23
CA ALA A 126 33.12 19.41 0.88
C ALA A 126 32.05 19.11 1.95
N TRP A 127 31.14 18.17 1.68
CA TRP A 127 30.03 17.86 2.58
C TRP A 127 30.41 16.88 3.70
N SER A 128 31.18 15.84 3.38
CA SER A 128 31.45 14.73 4.31
C SER A 128 32.06 15.07 5.68
N PRO A 129 32.88 16.13 5.86
CA PRO A 129 33.36 16.52 7.19
C PRO A 129 32.50 17.59 7.88
N VAL A 130 31.55 18.20 7.17
CA VAL A 130 30.80 19.37 7.68
C VAL A 130 29.42 19.00 8.20
N LEU A 131 28.68 18.11 7.52
CA LEU A 131 27.29 17.82 7.85
C LEU A 131 27.15 17.01 9.15
N TRP A 132 26.32 17.48 10.08
CA TRP A 132 26.11 16.90 11.40
C TRP A 132 24.72 16.31 11.57
N ASP A 133 23.66 17.01 11.15
CA ASP A 133 22.28 16.56 11.34
C ASP A 133 21.26 17.14 10.35
N PHE A 134 20.05 16.56 10.40
CA PHE A 134 18.85 17.02 9.73
C PHE A 134 17.72 17.18 10.75
N ASP A 135 16.93 18.24 10.63
CA ASP A 135 15.82 18.56 11.52
C ASP A 135 14.55 19.03 10.75
N ASP A 136 13.44 19.11 11.48
CA ASP A 136 12.11 19.51 11.05
C ASP A 136 11.42 18.48 10.11
N ASN A 137 10.19 18.81 9.70
CA ASN A 137 9.20 17.92 9.12
C ASN A 137 9.71 17.04 7.98
N ASN A 138 10.48 17.62 7.05
CA ASN A 138 10.94 16.98 5.81
C ASN A 138 12.38 16.45 5.90
N ALA A 139 13.02 16.43 7.07
CA ALA A 139 14.38 15.90 7.25
C ALA A 139 14.58 14.53 6.58
N LYS A 140 13.71 13.57 6.91
CA LYS A 140 13.76 12.20 6.37
C LYS A 140 13.55 12.14 4.86
N LEU A 141 12.63 12.95 4.33
CA LEU A 141 12.37 13.02 2.90
C LEU A 141 13.57 13.61 2.15
N ASN A 142 14.23 14.62 2.72
CA ASN A 142 15.42 15.24 2.13
C ASN A 142 16.58 14.25 2.02
N VAL A 143 16.85 13.47 3.08
CA VAL A 143 17.84 12.38 3.03
C VAL A 143 17.39 11.26 2.09
N GLY A 144 16.13 10.84 2.14
CA GLY A 144 15.62 9.75 1.31
C GLY A 144 15.67 10.03 -0.19
N MET A 145 15.49 11.28 -0.61
CA MET A 145 15.56 11.67 -2.03
C MET A 145 17.00 11.94 -2.52
N SER A 146 17.82 12.61 -1.69
CA SER A 146 19.15 13.08 -2.12
C SER A 146 20.28 12.11 -1.76
N GLY A 147 20.09 11.27 -0.74
CA GLY A 147 21.10 10.32 -0.27
C GLY A 147 21.52 9.30 -1.32
N SER A 148 20.57 8.73 -2.06
CA SER A 148 20.88 7.76 -3.13
C SER A 148 21.67 8.38 -4.28
N LEU A 149 21.51 9.69 -4.57
CA LEU A 149 22.30 10.38 -5.60
C LEU A 149 23.77 10.52 -5.16
N PHE A 150 24.00 10.94 -3.90
CA PHE A 150 25.33 10.98 -3.31
C PHE A 150 26.01 9.61 -3.32
N LEU A 151 25.27 8.55 -2.97
CA LEU A 151 25.78 7.18 -2.89
C LEU A 151 26.12 6.62 -4.27
N ASN A 152 25.27 6.81 -5.28
CA ASN A 152 25.57 6.41 -6.66
C ASN A 152 26.80 7.15 -7.20
N ALA A 153 26.95 8.46 -6.93
CA ALA A 153 28.14 9.23 -7.29
C ALA A 153 29.41 8.65 -6.65
N ALA A 154 29.36 8.42 -5.34
CA ALA A 154 30.45 7.85 -4.56
C ALA A 154 30.86 6.45 -5.07
N GLU A 155 29.87 5.58 -5.35
CA GLU A 155 30.14 4.23 -5.86
C GLU A 155 30.83 4.28 -7.23
N LEU A 156 30.33 5.09 -8.16
CA LEU A 156 30.96 5.26 -9.47
C LEU A 156 32.40 5.72 -9.36
N LEU A 157 32.69 6.72 -8.52
CA LEU A 157 34.05 7.24 -8.33
C LEU A 157 34.99 6.19 -7.72
N ARG A 158 34.52 5.46 -6.71
CA ARG A 158 35.28 4.41 -6.01
C ARG A 158 35.74 3.29 -6.94
N TYR A 159 34.89 2.89 -7.90
CA TYR A 159 35.13 1.71 -8.74
C TYR A 159 35.49 2.02 -10.22
N SER A 160 35.81 3.28 -10.55
CA SER A 160 36.16 3.71 -11.93
C SER A 160 37.56 4.31 -12.07
N ASN A 161 38.45 4.08 -11.10
CA ASN A 161 39.78 4.69 -11.07
C ASN A 161 39.72 6.24 -11.18
N ALA A 162 38.74 6.86 -10.50
CA ALA A 162 38.52 8.30 -10.55
C ALA A 162 39.66 9.09 -9.87
N GLY A 163 40.37 8.47 -8.93
CA GLY A 163 41.41 9.11 -8.11
C GLY A 163 40.91 9.59 -6.75
N TRP A 164 39.71 9.16 -6.33
CA TRP A 164 39.17 9.49 -5.01
C TRP A 164 39.99 8.79 -3.92
N GLN A 165 40.43 9.56 -2.93
CA GLN A 165 41.40 9.09 -1.93
C GLN A 165 40.71 8.24 -0.87
N GLU A 166 41.38 7.17 -0.42
CA GLU A 166 40.84 6.25 0.59
C GLU A 166 40.39 6.96 1.88
N LYS A 167 41.20 7.90 2.37
CA LYS A 167 40.85 8.69 3.57
C LYS A 167 39.53 9.47 3.41
N ASP A 168 39.27 10.00 2.21
CA ASP A 168 38.09 10.80 1.93
C ASP A 168 36.87 9.89 1.73
N MET A 169 37.07 8.71 1.12
CA MET A 169 36.05 7.65 1.06
C MET A 169 35.61 7.19 2.46
N GLN A 170 36.56 7.02 3.38
CA GLN A 170 36.24 6.67 4.78
C GLN A 170 35.49 7.81 5.50
N GLN A 171 35.86 9.07 5.25
CA GLN A 171 35.14 10.22 5.80
C GLN A 171 33.71 10.30 5.26
N PHE A 172 33.50 10.07 3.97
CA PHE A 172 32.16 10.01 3.38
C PHE A 172 31.35 8.83 3.94
N LYS A 173 31.96 7.63 4.06
CA LYS A 173 31.33 6.47 4.71
C LYS A 173 30.90 6.79 6.14
N ARG A 174 31.71 7.53 6.91
CA ARG A 174 31.35 8.01 8.24
C ARG A 174 30.09 8.88 8.19
N MET A 175 30.04 9.91 7.35
CA MET A 175 28.84 10.76 7.20
C MET A 175 27.59 9.94 6.88
N VAL A 176 27.69 8.99 5.95
CA VAL A 176 26.58 8.10 5.57
C VAL A 176 26.06 7.30 6.78
N LEU A 177 26.97 6.69 7.55
CA LEU A 177 26.59 5.83 8.68
C LEU A 177 26.23 6.58 9.96
N THR A 178 26.73 7.80 10.16
CA THR A 178 26.48 8.57 11.40
C THR A 178 25.47 9.70 11.22
N VAL A 179 25.13 10.07 9.99
CA VAL A 179 24.14 11.12 9.70
C VAL A 179 22.98 10.57 8.88
N PHE A 180 23.22 10.08 7.65
CA PHE A 180 22.12 9.68 6.77
C PHE A 180 21.34 8.50 7.33
N TYR A 181 22.04 7.41 7.67
CA TYR A 181 21.41 6.18 8.15
C TYR A 181 20.56 6.42 9.42
N PRO A 182 21.08 7.06 10.50
CA PRO A 182 20.27 7.34 11.68
C PRO A 182 19.01 8.18 11.40
N THR A 183 19.05 9.11 10.44
CA THR A 183 17.89 9.92 10.06
C THR A 183 16.77 9.06 9.46
N ILE A 184 17.09 8.06 8.62
CA ILE A 184 16.07 7.34 7.81
C ILE A 184 15.84 5.87 8.21
N LYS A 185 16.69 5.26 9.05
CA LYS A 185 16.64 3.81 9.35
C LYS A 185 15.29 3.33 9.92
N ASP A 186 14.59 4.21 10.63
CA ASP A 186 13.32 3.89 11.28
C ASP A 186 12.09 4.27 10.44
N PHE A 187 12.30 4.79 9.22
CA PHE A 187 11.25 5.20 8.28
C PHE A 187 10.28 6.26 8.87
N PHE A 188 9.19 6.60 8.18
CA PHE A 188 8.10 7.40 8.73
C PHE A 188 6.75 6.97 8.17
N SER A 189 6.30 5.80 8.60
CA SER A 189 5.15 5.11 8.01
C SER A 189 3.79 5.76 8.32
N GLU A 190 3.76 6.76 9.20
CA GLU A 190 2.62 7.65 9.46
C GLU A 190 2.46 8.74 8.38
N ALA A 191 3.49 9.00 7.58
CA ALA A 191 3.40 9.82 6.38
C ALA A 191 2.75 9.06 5.21
N ASN A 192 2.66 9.71 4.05
CA ASN A 192 2.27 9.04 2.81
C ASN A 192 3.37 8.04 2.39
N GLY A 193 2.98 6.94 1.75
CA GLY A 193 3.90 5.82 1.49
C GLY A 193 5.06 6.14 0.54
N ASN A 194 4.96 7.22 -0.24
CA ASN A 194 6.06 7.73 -1.05
C ASN A 194 7.28 8.14 -0.23
N TRP A 195 7.10 8.61 1.01
CA TRP A 195 8.21 8.98 1.90
C TRP A 195 9.11 7.77 2.15
N ASP A 196 8.50 6.68 2.65
CA ASP A 196 9.21 5.42 2.88
C ASP A 196 9.76 4.85 1.57
N GLY A 197 9.08 5.05 0.44
CA GLY A 197 9.59 4.78 -0.91
C GLY A 197 11.00 5.33 -1.15
N THR A 198 11.19 6.61 -0.84
CA THR A 198 12.48 7.29 -1.02
C THR A 198 13.56 6.74 -0.06
N MET A 199 13.16 6.50 1.19
CA MET A 199 14.06 5.97 2.23
C MET A 199 14.49 4.53 1.91
N MET A 200 13.59 3.68 1.40
CA MET A 200 13.92 2.32 0.96
C MET A 200 15.01 2.34 -0.12
N ASN A 201 14.88 3.17 -1.14
CA ASN A 201 15.89 3.31 -2.18
C ASN A 201 17.25 3.73 -1.60
N THR A 202 17.27 4.78 -0.78
CA THR A 202 18.52 5.25 -0.15
C THR A 202 19.12 4.19 0.77
N LEU A 203 18.33 3.48 1.58
CA LEU A 203 18.82 2.41 2.46
C LEU A 203 19.42 1.23 1.70
N LEU A 204 18.85 0.83 0.55
CA LEU A 204 19.49 -0.17 -0.31
C LEU A 204 20.85 0.33 -0.80
N CYS A 205 20.94 1.59 -1.25
CA CYS A 205 22.21 2.19 -1.65
C CYS A 205 23.22 2.26 -0.50
N ILE A 206 22.78 2.57 0.73
CA ILE A 206 23.67 2.56 1.91
C ILE A 206 24.21 1.14 2.13
N GLY A 207 23.32 0.14 2.17
CA GLY A 207 23.69 -1.26 2.39
C GLY A 207 24.71 -1.76 1.36
N VAL A 208 24.49 -1.45 0.07
CA VAL A 208 25.48 -1.72 -0.99
C VAL A 208 26.79 -0.98 -0.70
N PHE A 209 26.77 0.35 -0.55
CA PHE A 209 28.01 1.15 -0.38
C PHE A 209 28.88 0.71 0.81
N THR A 210 28.24 0.28 1.90
CA THR A 210 28.91 -0.07 3.16
C THR A 210 29.17 -1.55 3.32
N ASP A 211 28.77 -2.38 2.37
CA ASP A 211 28.77 -3.85 2.45
C ASP A 211 27.95 -4.39 3.65
N ASP A 212 26.82 -3.74 3.97
CA ASP A 212 25.98 -4.06 5.11
C ASP A 212 24.63 -4.70 4.70
N HIS A 213 24.53 -6.02 4.88
CA HIS A 213 23.34 -6.79 4.55
C HIS A 213 22.16 -6.47 5.47
N GLN A 214 22.39 -6.05 6.72
CA GLN A 214 21.31 -5.75 7.64
C GLN A 214 20.60 -4.46 7.22
N ILE A 215 21.35 -3.42 6.86
CA ILE A 215 20.79 -2.18 6.32
C ILE A 215 20.02 -2.47 5.03
N PHE A 216 20.62 -3.21 4.09
CA PHE A 216 19.97 -3.58 2.84
C PHE A 216 18.67 -4.37 3.07
N ASN A 217 18.73 -5.43 3.88
CA ASN A 217 17.58 -6.30 4.12
C ASN A 217 16.47 -5.61 4.92
N SER A 218 16.77 -4.55 5.68
CA SER A 218 15.74 -3.74 6.33
C SER A 218 14.83 -3.02 5.32
N ALA A 219 15.39 -2.56 4.19
CA ALA A 219 14.62 -1.96 3.10
C ALA A 219 13.87 -3.02 2.27
N ILE A 220 14.46 -4.21 2.10
CA ILE A 220 13.75 -5.36 1.50
C ILE A 220 12.53 -5.74 2.34
N GLU A 221 12.70 -5.88 3.67
CA GLU A 221 11.58 -6.17 4.58
C GLU A 221 10.48 -5.12 4.46
N ARG A 222 10.88 -3.84 4.47
CA ARG A 222 9.97 -2.71 4.33
C ARG A 222 9.19 -2.75 3.00
N TYR A 223 9.83 -3.14 1.92
CA TYR A 223 9.18 -3.24 0.60
C TYR A 223 8.08 -4.30 0.59
N TYR A 224 8.37 -5.49 1.14
CA TYR A 224 7.43 -6.61 1.19
C TYR A 224 6.30 -6.39 2.20
N ARG A 225 6.60 -5.89 3.40
CA ARG A 225 5.73 -5.96 4.59
C ARG A 225 5.76 -4.70 5.45
N GLY A 226 5.98 -3.53 4.84
CA GLY A 226 6.01 -2.27 5.57
C GLY A 226 4.73 -1.99 6.38
N PRO A 227 4.81 -1.56 7.65
CA PRO A 227 3.65 -1.13 8.45
C PRO A 227 3.08 0.21 7.96
N GLY A 228 1.93 0.63 8.50
CA GLY A 228 1.34 1.94 8.18
C GLY A 228 1.01 2.09 6.69
N ASN A 229 1.49 3.15 6.05
CA ASN A 229 1.31 3.37 4.60
C ASN A 229 2.47 2.81 3.73
N SER A 230 3.36 2.03 4.33
CA SER A 230 4.62 1.61 3.70
C SER A 230 4.55 0.27 2.99
N GLY A 231 5.43 0.05 2.02
CA GLY A 231 5.53 -1.19 1.26
C GLY A 231 4.60 -1.24 0.04
N ILE A 232 4.91 -2.15 -0.88
CA ILE A 232 4.31 -2.17 -2.22
C ILE A 232 2.79 -2.42 -2.20
N THR A 233 2.31 -3.34 -1.37
CA THR A 233 0.90 -3.72 -1.27
C THR A 233 0.04 -2.68 -0.53
N LYS A 234 0.71 -1.79 0.22
CA LYS A 234 0.05 -0.69 0.92
C LYS A 234 -0.01 0.58 0.10
N TYR A 235 1.00 0.82 -0.71
CA TYR A 235 1.06 2.00 -1.55
C TYR A 235 0.32 1.82 -2.88
N ILE A 236 0.34 0.62 -3.46
CA ILE A 236 -0.36 0.27 -4.70
C ILE A 236 -1.44 -0.77 -4.38
N TYR A 237 -2.69 -0.41 -4.57
CA TYR A 237 -3.84 -1.26 -4.25
C TYR A 237 -4.03 -2.38 -5.29
N PRO A 238 -4.79 -3.45 -4.98
CA PRO A 238 -5.06 -4.56 -5.91
C PRO A 238 -5.73 -4.17 -7.23
N ASN A 239 -6.43 -3.04 -7.26
CA ASN A 239 -7.03 -2.44 -8.47
C ASN A 239 -6.05 -1.52 -9.24
N GLY A 240 -4.82 -1.34 -8.75
CA GLY A 240 -3.79 -0.45 -9.31
C GLY A 240 -3.81 0.99 -8.78
N GLN A 241 -4.84 1.37 -8.02
CA GLN A 241 -4.92 2.69 -7.41
C GLN A 241 -3.71 2.93 -6.51
N ILE A 242 -3.15 4.13 -6.61
CA ILE A 242 -2.05 4.57 -5.74
C ILE A 242 -2.67 5.26 -4.53
N GLN A 243 -2.10 5.05 -3.35
CA GLN A 243 -2.58 5.65 -2.10
C GLN A 243 -2.76 7.19 -2.21
N GLU A 244 -1.98 7.85 -3.06
CA GLU A 244 -2.05 9.30 -3.30
C GLU A 244 -2.90 9.74 -4.51
N THR A 245 -3.62 8.83 -5.17
CA THR A 245 -4.48 9.15 -6.34
C THR A 245 -5.52 10.23 -6.05
N THR A 246 -6.02 10.33 -4.81
CA THR A 246 -6.98 11.37 -4.40
C THR A 246 -6.31 12.70 -4.02
N ARG A 247 -4.96 12.76 -4.01
CA ARG A 247 -4.15 13.93 -3.63
C ARG A 247 -3.78 14.79 -4.84
N ASP A 248 -2.74 14.37 -5.55
CA ASP A 248 -2.18 14.98 -6.74
C ASP A 248 -1.26 13.98 -7.46
N TRP A 249 -1.04 14.25 -8.75
CA TRP A 249 -0.33 13.34 -9.61
C TRP A 249 1.19 13.51 -9.57
N ASP A 250 1.72 14.56 -8.94
CA ASP A 250 3.15 14.70 -8.74
C ASP A 250 3.65 13.70 -7.69
N HIS A 251 2.94 13.58 -6.56
CA HIS A 251 3.30 12.64 -5.50
C HIS A 251 3.02 11.18 -5.88
N VAL A 252 1.95 10.91 -6.63
CA VAL A 252 1.68 9.56 -7.20
C VAL A 252 2.88 9.08 -8.00
N GLN A 253 3.37 9.91 -8.93
CA GLN A 253 4.51 9.59 -9.77
C GLN A 253 5.79 9.43 -8.95
N MET A 254 6.01 10.30 -7.97
CA MET A 254 7.15 10.22 -7.08
C MET A 254 7.17 8.88 -6.32
N GLY A 255 6.06 8.48 -5.72
CA GLY A 255 6.02 7.26 -4.91
C GLY A 255 6.25 5.99 -5.72
N ILE A 256 5.56 5.81 -6.86
CA ILE A 256 5.79 4.64 -7.71
C ILE A 256 7.19 4.66 -8.34
N GLY A 257 7.72 5.85 -8.66
CA GLY A 257 9.08 6.03 -9.16
C GLY A 257 10.13 5.53 -8.17
N TYR A 258 10.04 5.90 -6.90
CA TYR A 258 10.98 5.42 -5.88
C TYR A 258 10.81 3.93 -5.53
N LEU A 259 9.60 3.38 -5.60
CA LEU A 259 9.42 1.92 -5.54
C LEU A 259 10.08 1.22 -6.74
N GLY A 260 10.03 1.82 -7.93
CA GLY A 260 10.74 1.34 -9.12
C GLY A 260 12.25 1.41 -8.98
N LYS A 261 12.80 2.51 -8.44
CA LYS A 261 14.22 2.63 -8.14
C LYS A 261 14.69 1.64 -7.07
N THR A 262 13.86 1.41 -6.04
CA THR A 262 14.11 0.36 -5.04
C THR A 262 14.20 -1.00 -5.71
N ALA A 263 13.26 -1.34 -6.59
CA ALA A 263 13.29 -2.59 -7.35
C ALA A 263 14.50 -2.67 -8.29
N GLN A 264 14.91 -1.56 -8.88
CA GLN A 264 16.09 -1.48 -9.75
C GLN A 264 17.37 -1.82 -8.99
N VAL A 265 17.61 -1.21 -7.83
CA VAL A 265 18.81 -1.50 -7.01
C VAL A 265 18.81 -2.96 -6.57
N ALA A 266 17.67 -3.47 -6.10
CA ALA A 266 17.54 -4.87 -5.70
C ALA A 266 17.80 -5.84 -6.88
N TRP A 267 17.31 -5.51 -8.08
CA TRP A 267 17.54 -6.29 -9.29
C TRP A 267 19.02 -6.34 -9.67
N THR A 268 19.75 -5.23 -9.52
CA THR A 268 21.21 -5.21 -9.73
C THR A 268 21.94 -6.18 -8.80
N GLN A 269 21.41 -6.40 -7.58
CA GLN A 269 21.91 -7.35 -6.59
C GLN A 269 21.32 -8.77 -6.73
N GLY A 270 20.54 -9.02 -7.79
CA GLY A 270 19.97 -10.33 -8.10
C GLY A 270 18.71 -10.69 -7.31
N LEU A 271 17.99 -9.71 -6.76
CA LEU A 271 16.69 -9.89 -6.14
C LEU A 271 15.58 -9.29 -7.01
N ASP A 272 14.54 -10.08 -7.25
CA ASP A 272 13.40 -9.67 -8.07
C ASP A 272 12.29 -9.03 -7.22
N LEU A 273 12.38 -7.70 -7.06
CA LEU A 273 11.28 -6.93 -6.48
C LEU A 273 10.24 -6.49 -7.51
N TYR A 274 10.51 -6.62 -8.81
CA TYR A 274 9.54 -6.27 -9.85
C TYR A 274 8.37 -7.25 -9.84
N SER A 275 8.61 -8.55 -9.69
CA SER A 275 7.53 -9.55 -9.71
C SER A 275 6.65 -9.61 -8.45
N VAL A 276 7.03 -8.91 -7.38
CA VAL A 276 6.35 -8.91 -6.08
C VAL A 276 4.86 -8.54 -6.22
N ALA A 277 4.03 -9.22 -5.43
CA ALA A 277 2.58 -9.07 -5.41
C ALA A 277 1.92 -9.19 -6.81
N GLY A 278 2.51 -10.03 -7.68
CA GLY A 278 2.00 -10.31 -9.02
C GLY A 278 2.29 -9.20 -10.03
N ASN A 279 3.52 -8.68 -10.03
CA ASN A 279 3.92 -7.49 -10.81
C ASN A 279 3.14 -6.23 -10.39
N ARG A 280 2.92 -6.03 -9.08
CA ARG A 280 2.11 -4.93 -8.55
C ARG A 280 2.65 -3.56 -8.97
N LEU A 281 3.96 -3.44 -9.15
CA LEU A 281 4.58 -2.22 -9.64
C LEU A 281 4.17 -1.92 -11.09
N ALA A 282 4.16 -2.92 -11.99
CA ALA A 282 3.65 -2.72 -13.36
C ALA A 282 2.18 -2.26 -13.36
N LEU A 283 1.35 -2.88 -12.52
CA LEU A 283 -0.06 -2.51 -12.37
C LEU A 283 -0.22 -1.03 -11.96
N GLY A 284 0.52 -0.57 -10.95
CA GLY A 284 0.46 0.83 -10.51
C GLY A 284 0.96 1.83 -11.55
N PHE A 285 2.03 1.50 -12.28
CA PHE A 285 2.53 2.32 -13.38
C PHE A 285 1.55 2.41 -14.54
N GLU A 286 0.96 1.30 -14.95
CA GLU A 286 0.01 1.26 -16.05
C GLU A 286 -1.31 1.98 -15.68
N TYR A 287 -1.81 1.77 -14.46
CA TYR A 287 -2.94 2.51 -13.89
C TYR A 287 -2.70 4.02 -13.95
N SER A 288 -1.54 4.45 -13.44
CA SER A 288 -1.21 5.87 -13.36
C SER A 288 -1.03 6.48 -14.75
N SER A 289 -0.39 5.73 -15.65
CA SER A 289 -0.13 6.16 -17.02
C SER A 289 -1.42 6.27 -17.84
N LYS A 290 -2.40 5.38 -17.62
CA LYS A 290 -3.73 5.48 -18.26
C LYS A 290 -4.33 6.86 -17.99
N TYR A 291 -4.37 7.28 -16.72
CA TYR A 291 -4.89 8.59 -16.36
C TYR A 291 -4.06 9.77 -16.88
N LEU A 292 -2.73 9.71 -16.71
CA LEU A 292 -1.82 10.77 -17.18
C LEU A 292 -1.81 10.94 -18.71
N SER A 293 -2.20 9.90 -19.44
CA SER A 293 -2.35 9.94 -20.91
C SER A 293 -3.65 10.58 -21.40
N GLY A 294 -4.56 10.96 -20.48
CA GLY A 294 -5.83 11.60 -20.82
C GLY A 294 -7.07 10.70 -20.68
N ASN A 295 -6.93 9.48 -20.15
CA ASN A 295 -8.04 8.55 -19.99
C ASN A 295 -8.58 8.53 -18.54
N ASP A 296 -9.83 8.97 -18.36
CA ASP A 296 -10.46 9.09 -17.03
C ASP A 296 -11.06 7.78 -16.51
N ASP A 297 -11.11 6.74 -17.34
CA ASP A 297 -11.67 5.43 -17.01
C ASP A 297 -10.70 4.62 -16.15
N ILE A 298 -10.52 5.01 -14.89
CA ILE A 298 -9.73 4.29 -13.90
C ILE A 298 -10.54 4.04 -12.62
N PRO A 299 -10.47 2.84 -12.02
CA PRO A 299 -11.18 2.56 -10.78
C PRO A 299 -10.56 3.34 -9.61
N VAL A 300 -11.38 4.04 -8.83
CA VAL A 300 -10.90 4.84 -7.69
C VAL A 300 -11.87 4.75 -6.51
N TYR A 301 -11.34 4.43 -5.34
CA TYR A 301 -12.03 4.65 -4.07
C TYR A 301 -11.75 6.08 -3.61
N GLY A 302 -12.82 6.87 -3.46
CA GLY A 302 -12.76 8.30 -3.15
C GLY A 302 -12.90 9.18 -4.38
N LYS A 303 -12.54 10.46 -4.25
CA LYS A 303 -12.63 11.44 -5.33
C LYS A 303 -11.32 11.49 -6.11
N LEU A 304 -11.40 11.30 -7.43
CA LEU A 304 -10.24 11.38 -8.31
C LEU A 304 -9.69 12.81 -8.38
N SER A 305 -8.40 13.01 -8.11
CA SER A 305 -7.77 14.33 -8.22
C SER A 305 -7.39 14.65 -9.67
N ALA A 306 -7.58 15.91 -10.07
CA ALA A 306 -7.06 16.45 -11.33
C ALA A 306 -5.75 17.25 -11.14
N ARG A 307 -5.30 17.44 -9.90
CA ARG A 307 -4.13 18.25 -9.58
C ARG A 307 -2.87 17.69 -10.22
N GLU A 308 -2.15 18.53 -10.95
CA GLU A 308 -0.84 18.24 -11.54
C GLU A 308 -0.82 17.11 -12.58
N ARG A 309 -1.98 16.66 -13.08
CA ARG A 309 -2.11 15.63 -14.11
C ARG A 309 -1.25 15.89 -15.36
N GLY A 310 -1.09 17.15 -15.75
CA GLY A 310 -0.32 17.54 -16.95
C GLY A 310 1.20 17.50 -16.78
N LYS A 311 1.72 17.30 -15.56
CA LYS A 311 3.16 17.34 -15.26
C LYS A 311 3.70 15.92 -15.17
N LEU A 312 4.52 15.51 -16.14
CA LEU A 312 5.16 14.19 -16.12
C LEU A 312 6.52 14.25 -15.42
N ARG A 313 6.75 13.34 -14.48
CA ARG A 313 8.06 13.11 -13.87
C ARG A 313 8.90 12.16 -14.72
N ASP A 314 10.21 12.30 -14.62
CA ASP A 314 11.18 11.42 -15.26
C ASP A 314 11.44 10.17 -14.41
N MET A 315 10.50 9.21 -14.36
CA MET A 315 10.60 8.05 -13.44
C MET A 315 10.02 6.74 -14.03
N TYR A 316 9.88 6.66 -15.35
CA TYR A 316 9.14 5.58 -16.02
C TYR A 316 10.00 4.62 -16.85
N GLU A 317 11.17 5.07 -17.33
CA GLU A 317 11.94 4.36 -18.36
C GLU A 317 12.44 3.00 -17.85
N ASN A 318 13.02 2.94 -16.65
CA ASN A 318 13.55 1.72 -16.04
C ASN A 318 12.48 0.65 -15.84
N VAL A 319 11.31 1.05 -15.32
CA VAL A 319 10.19 0.14 -15.06
C VAL A 319 9.61 -0.38 -16.37
N TYR A 320 9.39 0.53 -17.33
CA TYR A 320 8.89 0.15 -18.65
C TYR A 320 9.83 -0.83 -19.36
N ASP A 321 11.14 -0.55 -19.39
CA ASP A 321 12.10 -1.42 -20.06
C ASP A 321 12.18 -2.80 -19.41
N HIS A 322 12.18 -2.88 -18.07
CA HIS A 322 12.16 -4.15 -17.35
C HIS A 322 10.94 -5.00 -17.74
N TYR A 323 9.72 -4.48 -17.62
CA TYR A 323 8.53 -5.28 -17.88
C TYR A 323 8.33 -5.61 -19.36
N ARG A 324 8.68 -4.69 -20.26
CA ARG A 324 8.67 -4.95 -21.70
C ARG A 324 9.63 -6.09 -22.06
N THR A 325 10.83 -6.11 -21.49
CA THR A 325 11.80 -7.20 -21.73
C THR A 325 11.36 -8.52 -21.10
N ALA A 326 10.60 -8.47 -20.00
CA ALA A 326 9.93 -9.62 -19.40
C ALA A 326 8.67 -10.10 -20.15
N GLY A 327 8.27 -9.44 -21.25
CA GLY A 327 7.10 -9.82 -22.05
C GLY A 327 5.74 -9.37 -21.48
N ILE A 328 5.75 -8.42 -20.54
CA ILE A 328 4.55 -7.83 -19.94
C ILE A 328 4.19 -6.54 -20.69
N GLY A 329 2.94 -6.45 -21.14
CA GLY A 329 2.45 -5.31 -21.92
C GLY A 329 2.11 -4.12 -21.03
N MET A 330 2.70 -2.96 -21.32
CA MET A 330 2.42 -1.69 -20.62
C MET A 330 2.18 -0.54 -21.62
N PRO A 331 1.10 -0.60 -22.43
CA PRO A 331 0.87 0.36 -23.50
C PRO A 331 0.73 1.81 -23.03
N TYR A 332 0.05 2.08 -21.91
CA TYR A 332 -0.09 3.46 -21.42
C TYR A 332 1.24 3.97 -20.86
N THR A 333 1.98 3.14 -20.13
CA THR A 333 3.33 3.52 -19.69
C THR A 333 4.26 3.75 -20.86
N ALA A 334 4.18 2.96 -21.94
CA ALA A 334 4.95 3.22 -23.17
C ALA A 334 4.66 4.62 -23.76
N MET A 335 3.39 5.05 -23.74
CA MET A 335 3.00 6.40 -24.20
C MET A 335 3.62 7.50 -23.34
N VAL A 336 3.51 7.37 -22.01
CA VAL A 336 4.07 8.34 -21.06
C VAL A 336 5.59 8.42 -21.18
N THR A 337 6.26 7.27 -21.21
CA THR A 337 7.72 7.18 -21.41
C THR A 337 8.14 7.86 -22.72
N LYS A 338 7.47 7.56 -23.84
CA LYS A 338 7.76 8.21 -25.13
C LYS A 338 7.62 9.74 -25.05
N LYS A 339 6.59 10.24 -24.37
CA LYS A 339 6.37 11.69 -24.18
C LYS A 339 7.43 12.33 -23.28
N GLN A 340 7.95 11.58 -22.31
CA GLN A 340 8.93 12.09 -21.34
C GLN A 340 10.38 12.06 -21.85
N ARG A 341 10.74 11.14 -22.75
CA ARG A 341 12.12 10.97 -23.27
C ARG A 341 12.83 12.28 -23.70
N PRO A 342 12.20 13.25 -24.40
CA PRO A 342 12.86 14.51 -24.74
C PRO A 342 13.27 15.37 -23.53
N ASN A 343 12.63 15.13 -22.38
CA ASN A 343 12.90 15.82 -21.12
C ASN A 343 13.81 15.03 -20.17
N SER A 344 14.06 13.76 -20.48
CA SER A 344 14.80 12.85 -19.60
C SER A 344 16.30 13.06 -19.68
N THR A 345 16.99 12.82 -18.55
CA THR A 345 18.45 12.91 -18.45
C THR A 345 19.04 11.67 -17.77
N VAL A 346 19.33 11.76 -16.47
CA VAL A 346 19.92 10.71 -15.66
C VAL A 346 19.07 9.45 -15.71
N GLU A 347 17.76 9.57 -15.58
CA GLU A 347 16.84 8.43 -15.42
C GLU A 347 16.76 7.57 -16.69
N LEU A 348 16.86 8.16 -17.88
CA LEU A 348 16.98 7.41 -19.13
C LEU A 348 18.35 6.75 -19.24
N LEU A 349 19.42 7.49 -18.92
CA LEU A 349 20.79 7.00 -19.00
C LEU A 349 21.02 5.82 -18.05
N THR A 350 20.45 5.89 -16.86
CA THR A 350 20.64 4.89 -15.81
C THR A 350 19.55 3.83 -15.75
N GLY A 351 18.38 4.08 -16.34
CA GLY A 351 17.24 3.17 -16.34
C GLY A 351 17.27 2.08 -17.40
N LEU A 352 17.91 2.33 -18.55
CA LEU A 352 18.01 1.36 -19.65
C LEU A 352 19.16 0.39 -19.40
N ARG A 353 18.86 -0.91 -19.33
CA ARG A 353 19.85 -1.95 -19.02
C ARG A 353 20.45 -2.59 -20.26
N ALA A 354 21.64 -3.17 -20.08
CA ALA A 354 22.23 -4.00 -21.11
C ALA A 354 21.31 -5.22 -21.37
N PRO A 355 21.05 -5.60 -22.63
CA PRO A 355 20.25 -6.78 -22.93
C PRO A 355 20.82 -8.01 -22.24
N ALA A 356 19.98 -8.85 -21.64
CA ALA A 356 20.41 -10.14 -21.12
C ALA A 356 21.07 -10.96 -22.27
N PRO A 357 22.06 -11.84 -21.97
CA PRO A 357 22.54 -12.80 -22.97
C PRO A 357 21.34 -13.58 -23.53
N PRO A 358 21.34 -13.96 -24.81
CA PRO A 358 20.20 -14.65 -25.41
C PRO A 358 19.95 -15.97 -24.68
N VAL A 359 18.97 -15.99 -23.78
CA VAL A 359 18.32 -17.21 -23.30
C VAL A 359 17.33 -17.60 -24.39
N SER A 360 17.25 -18.89 -24.72
CA SER A 360 16.48 -19.42 -25.85
C SER A 360 15.14 -18.72 -26.02
N LYS A 361 14.88 -18.21 -27.23
CA LYS A 361 13.65 -17.53 -27.64
C LYS A 361 12.42 -18.29 -27.10
N THR A 362 11.83 -17.81 -26.02
CA THR A 362 10.41 -18.06 -25.79
C THR A 362 9.68 -17.24 -26.84
N SER A 363 8.83 -17.93 -27.60
CA SER A 363 8.01 -17.41 -28.68
C SER A 363 7.42 -16.05 -28.36
N ALA A 364 7.40 -15.15 -29.35
CA ALA A 364 6.64 -13.91 -29.31
C ALA A 364 5.14 -14.22 -29.14
N GLY A 365 4.73 -14.42 -27.89
CA GLY A 365 3.35 -14.53 -27.47
C GLY A 365 2.77 -13.13 -27.29
N THR A 366 1.46 -13.01 -27.48
CA THR A 366 0.66 -11.87 -27.03
C THR A 366 1.07 -11.48 -25.61
N ALA A 367 1.36 -10.19 -25.38
CA ALA A 367 1.74 -9.66 -24.09
C ALA A 367 0.81 -10.18 -22.99
N LEU A 368 1.39 -10.72 -21.90
CA LEU A 368 0.57 -11.20 -20.78
C LEU A 368 -0.19 -10.01 -20.17
N PRO A 369 -1.52 -10.07 -20.03
CA PRO A 369 -2.27 -9.00 -19.41
C PRO A 369 -1.83 -8.85 -17.95
N LEU A 370 -1.70 -7.61 -17.47
CA LEU A 370 -1.47 -7.34 -16.06
C LEU A 370 -2.63 -7.94 -15.26
N ARG A 371 -2.27 -8.73 -14.24
CA ARG A 371 -3.27 -9.38 -13.39
C ARG A 371 -3.86 -8.34 -12.46
N ILE A 372 -4.98 -7.75 -12.86
CA ILE A 372 -5.88 -7.07 -11.94
C ILE A 372 -6.52 -8.15 -11.10
N PHE A 373 -6.39 -8.08 -9.78
CA PHE A 373 -7.12 -9.00 -8.91
C PHE A 373 -8.61 -8.66 -9.03
N PRO A 374 -9.46 -9.55 -9.58
CA PRO A 374 -10.87 -9.25 -9.84
C PRO A 374 -11.73 -9.15 -8.58
N ILE A 375 -11.11 -9.25 -7.40
CA ILE A 375 -11.79 -9.25 -6.11
C ILE A 375 -12.10 -7.78 -5.76
N VAL A 376 -13.27 -7.35 -6.28
CA VAL A 376 -14.13 -6.22 -5.91
C VAL A 376 -13.81 -4.80 -6.43
N SER A 377 -13.75 -4.62 -7.75
CA SER A 377 -13.66 -3.30 -8.40
C SER A 377 -14.94 -2.42 -8.34
N ILE A 378 -15.98 -2.80 -7.58
CA ILE A 378 -17.30 -2.14 -7.54
C ILE A 378 -17.92 -2.01 -6.13
N ALA A 379 -17.16 -2.29 -5.06
CA ALA A 379 -17.67 -2.19 -3.69
C ALA A 379 -17.98 -0.75 -3.27
N GLY A 380 -19.02 -0.59 -2.45
CA GLY A 380 -19.43 0.67 -1.86
C GLY A 380 -20.76 1.20 -2.38
N ALA A 381 -21.05 2.46 -2.05
CA ALA A 381 -22.30 3.13 -2.42
C ALA A 381 -22.48 3.22 -3.95
N GLN A 382 -23.48 2.52 -4.48
CA GLN A 382 -23.82 2.53 -5.90
C GLN A 382 -25.04 3.39 -6.19
N LYS A 383 -25.14 3.88 -7.42
CA LYS A 383 -26.33 4.60 -7.89
C LYS A 383 -27.43 3.56 -8.17
N PRO A 384 -28.55 3.55 -7.42
CA PRO A 384 -29.64 2.61 -7.68
C PRO A 384 -30.40 3.00 -8.94
N ASP A 385 -31.14 2.04 -9.49
CA ASP A 385 -32.11 2.25 -10.57
C ASP A 385 -33.45 2.70 -9.96
N PRO A 386 -33.87 3.96 -10.15
CA PRO A 386 -35.12 4.47 -9.55
C PRO A 386 -36.38 3.73 -10.02
N SER A 387 -36.33 3.03 -11.17
CA SER A 387 -37.45 2.21 -11.64
C SER A 387 -37.71 0.98 -10.77
N LYS A 388 -36.73 0.57 -9.95
CA LYS A 388 -36.83 -0.55 -9.01
C LYS A 388 -37.35 -0.13 -7.63
N PHE A 389 -37.61 1.15 -7.40
CA PHE A 389 -38.16 1.61 -6.13
C PHE A 389 -39.59 1.13 -5.93
N PRO A 390 -39.96 0.62 -4.74
CA PRO A 390 -41.29 0.08 -4.52
C PRO A 390 -42.34 1.18 -4.45
N ALA A 391 -43.61 0.81 -4.64
CA ALA A 391 -44.75 1.72 -4.48
C ALA A 391 -44.82 2.30 -3.05
N LYS A 392 -44.55 1.47 -2.03
CA LYS A 392 -44.53 1.88 -0.62
C LYS A 392 -43.18 2.49 -0.25
N ARG A 393 -43.06 3.79 -0.47
CA ARG A 393 -41.83 4.56 -0.21
C ARG A 393 -42.14 5.96 0.33
N VAL A 394 -41.17 6.55 1.01
CA VAL A 394 -41.10 7.98 1.35
C VAL A 394 -39.78 8.52 0.83
N MET A 395 -39.85 9.64 0.11
CA MET A 395 -38.67 10.40 -0.31
C MET A 395 -38.31 11.43 0.78
N VAL A 396 -37.02 11.62 1.04
CA VAL A 396 -36.52 12.62 2.00
C VAL A 396 -35.51 13.51 1.29
N ALA A 397 -35.80 14.81 1.21
CA ALA A 397 -34.91 15.79 0.61
C ALA A 397 -33.68 16.03 1.52
N PHE A 398 -32.54 16.42 0.95
CA PHE A 398 -31.25 16.49 1.67
C PHE A 398 -31.19 17.43 2.89
N ALA A 399 -32.11 18.39 2.98
CA ALA A 399 -32.22 19.32 4.10
C ALA A 399 -33.20 18.85 5.19
N ASP A 400 -33.97 17.80 4.91
CA ASP A 400 -35.01 17.31 5.80
C ASP A 400 -34.46 16.32 6.83
N SER A 401 -35.17 16.19 7.95
CA SER A 401 -34.84 15.21 8.97
C SER A 401 -35.28 13.81 8.53
N ILE A 402 -34.38 12.83 8.66
CA ILE A 402 -34.63 11.43 8.26
C ILE A 402 -35.51 10.69 9.28
N GLN A 403 -35.33 10.94 10.58
CA GLN A 403 -36.00 10.17 11.64
C GLN A 403 -37.54 10.14 11.53
N PRO A 404 -38.24 11.25 11.24
CA PRO A 404 -39.69 11.20 11.06
C PRO A 404 -40.15 10.25 9.94
N ALA A 405 -39.40 10.13 8.85
CA ALA A 405 -39.71 9.22 7.75
C ALA A 405 -39.50 7.74 8.17
N LEU A 406 -38.47 7.46 8.97
CA LEU A 406 -38.24 6.14 9.57
C LEU A 406 -39.38 5.78 10.52
N ASP A 407 -39.74 6.68 11.44
CA ASP A 407 -40.79 6.47 12.43
C ASP A 407 -42.16 6.25 11.75
N ALA A 408 -42.44 6.96 10.66
CA ALA A 408 -43.68 6.79 9.88
C ALA A 408 -43.82 5.39 9.27
N MET A 409 -42.71 4.71 9.01
CA MET A 409 -42.63 3.36 8.43
C MET A 409 -42.51 2.24 9.47
N ALA A 410 -42.24 2.56 10.73
CA ALA A 410 -42.13 1.60 11.82
C ALA A 410 -43.39 0.70 11.89
N GLY A 411 -43.19 -0.63 11.92
CA GLY A 411 -44.26 -1.63 11.98
C GLY A 411 -45.13 -1.75 10.72
N LYS A 412 -44.92 -0.90 9.71
CA LYS A 412 -45.63 -0.93 8.43
C LYS A 412 -44.76 -1.51 7.33
N GLY A 413 -43.44 -1.32 7.44
CA GLY A 413 -42.46 -1.64 6.41
C GLY A 413 -42.55 -0.72 5.18
N GLY A 414 -41.48 -0.67 4.39
CA GLY A 414 -41.37 0.20 3.22
C GLY A 414 -39.98 0.82 3.07
N TRP A 415 -39.81 1.64 2.03
CA TRP A 415 -38.54 2.29 1.74
C TRP A 415 -38.52 3.75 2.18
N VAL A 416 -37.46 4.17 2.86
CA VAL A 416 -37.10 5.57 3.08
C VAL A 416 -35.93 5.86 2.14
N ILE A 417 -36.18 6.71 1.13
CA ILE A 417 -35.23 7.01 0.06
C ILE A 417 -34.73 8.43 0.24
N LEU A 418 -33.42 8.56 0.38
CA LEU A 418 -32.74 9.83 0.59
C LEU A 418 -32.29 10.41 -0.75
N ASP A 419 -32.48 11.71 -0.95
CA ASP A 419 -31.90 12.42 -2.07
C ASP A 419 -30.37 12.49 -2.01
N LYS A 420 -29.75 12.98 -3.08
CA LYS A 420 -28.33 13.32 -3.08
C LYS A 420 -28.09 14.53 -2.19
N GLY A 421 -27.04 14.49 -1.39
CA GLY A 421 -26.65 15.57 -0.50
C GLY A 421 -26.11 15.07 0.84
N ILE A 422 -25.68 16.02 1.67
CA ILE A 422 -25.14 15.75 3.00
C ILE A 422 -26.25 15.93 4.03
N PHE A 423 -26.70 14.84 4.64
CA PHE A 423 -27.66 14.82 5.73
C PHE A 423 -26.90 14.97 7.06
N LEU A 424 -26.95 16.17 7.63
CA LEU A 424 -26.35 16.45 8.93
C LEU A 424 -27.19 15.87 10.07
N LEU A 425 -26.65 14.86 10.75
CA LEU A 425 -27.30 14.19 11.86
C LEU A 425 -26.91 14.83 13.21
N LYS A 426 -27.89 15.36 13.93
CA LYS A 426 -27.68 15.90 15.29
C LYS A 426 -27.77 14.84 16.40
N ALA A 427 -28.24 13.64 16.05
CA ALA A 427 -28.33 12.48 16.91
C ALA A 427 -28.27 11.20 16.04
N ALA A 428 -28.09 10.05 16.68
CA ALA A 428 -28.11 8.76 15.99
C ALA A 428 -29.48 8.51 15.33
N LEU A 429 -29.48 7.97 14.11
CA LEU A 429 -30.71 7.46 13.49
C LEU A 429 -31.09 6.13 14.15
N ARG A 430 -32.35 6.03 14.58
CA ARG A 430 -32.93 4.80 15.13
C ARG A 430 -33.70 4.09 14.01
N ILE A 431 -33.24 2.92 13.60
CA ILE A 431 -33.86 2.15 12.51
C ILE A 431 -34.90 1.18 13.09
N PRO A 432 -36.19 1.31 12.74
CA PRO A 432 -37.21 0.37 13.15
C PRO A 432 -37.29 -0.84 12.20
N SER A 433 -37.89 -1.92 12.69
CA SER A 433 -38.11 -3.15 11.91
C SER A 433 -38.92 -2.93 10.64
N GLY A 434 -38.62 -3.71 9.60
CA GLY A 434 -39.31 -3.70 8.31
C GLY A 434 -38.90 -2.59 7.33
N VAL A 435 -37.93 -1.75 7.69
CA VAL A 435 -37.53 -0.57 6.89
C VAL A 435 -36.32 -0.84 6.01
N THR A 436 -36.41 -0.36 4.76
CA THR A 436 -35.25 -0.17 3.89
C THR A 436 -34.86 1.30 3.86
N LEU A 437 -33.64 1.63 4.29
CA LEU A 437 -33.03 2.96 4.10
C LEU A 437 -32.14 2.92 2.85
N CYS A 438 -32.46 3.73 1.85
CA CYS A 438 -31.79 3.73 0.56
C CYS A 438 -31.31 5.14 0.21
N GLY A 439 -30.07 5.29 -0.28
CA GLY A 439 -29.59 6.54 -0.89
C GLY A 439 -29.51 6.47 -2.40
N GLN A 440 -28.78 7.42 -2.98
CA GLN A 440 -28.57 7.53 -4.44
C GLN A 440 -27.09 7.42 -4.83
N GLY A 441 -26.33 6.61 -4.08
CA GLY A 441 -24.90 6.38 -4.24
C GLY A 441 -24.04 7.21 -3.29
N ARG A 442 -22.75 7.36 -3.61
CA ARG A 442 -21.77 8.07 -2.77
C ARG A 442 -22.13 9.54 -2.48
N GLU A 443 -23.00 10.13 -3.29
CA GLU A 443 -23.47 11.51 -3.13
C GLU A 443 -24.56 11.66 -2.06
N THR A 444 -25.18 10.57 -1.59
CA THR A 444 -26.04 10.57 -0.41
C THR A 444 -25.18 10.26 0.82
N VAL A 445 -24.88 11.29 1.60
CA VAL A 445 -23.94 11.23 2.73
C VAL A 445 -24.68 11.41 4.05
N LEU A 446 -24.61 10.41 4.92
CA LEU A 446 -24.99 10.53 6.32
C LEU A 446 -23.78 11.02 7.12
N PHE A 447 -23.89 12.22 7.68
CA PHE A 447 -22.80 12.88 8.39
C PHE A 447 -23.22 13.24 9.81
N LEU A 448 -22.65 12.54 10.80
CA LEU A 448 -22.88 12.89 12.20
C LEU A 448 -22.25 14.24 12.49
N SER A 449 -22.98 15.15 13.15
CA SER A 449 -22.46 16.47 13.49
C SER A 449 -21.09 16.38 14.19
N PRO A 450 -20.10 17.22 13.85
CA PRO A 450 -18.80 17.23 14.53
C PRO A 450 -18.89 17.47 16.04
N ALA A 451 -19.97 18.10 16.51
CA ALA A 451 -20.25 18.33 17.92
C ALA A 451 -20.75 17.09 18.67
N VAL A 452 -21.03 15.98 17.99
CA VAL A 452 -21.59 14.76 18.57
C VAL A 452 -20.54 13.65 18.59
N ASN A 453 -20.28 13.14 19.79
CA ASN A 453 -19.56 11.89 20.02
C ASN A 453 -20.59 10.79 20.20
N GLY A 454 -20.66 9.83 19.29
CA GLY A 454 -21.72 8.83 19.35
C GLY A 454 -21.78 7.89 18.16
N LYS A 455 -22.92 7.23 18.05
CA LYS A 455 -23.25 6.30 16.97
C LYS A 455 -24.00 7.04 15.88
N THR A 456 -23.77 6.69 14.62
CA THR A 456 -24.47 7.29 13.49
C THR A 456 -25.82 6.63 13.27
N ILE A 457 -25.86 5.29 13.35
CA ILE A 457 -27.07 4.48 13.19
C ILE A 457 -27.15 3.42 14.30
N VAL A 458 -28.34 3.24 14.89
CA VAL A 458 -28.64 2.25 15.92
C VAL A 458 -29.98 1.57 15.65
N ASN A 459 -30.20 0.38 16.23
CA ASN A 459 -31.50 -0.29 16.20
C ASN A 459 -32.50 0.43 17.10
N ALA A 460 -33.75 0.57 16.66
CA ALA A 460 -34.80 1.22 17.44
C ALA A 460 -35.29 0.35 18.60
N GLU A 461 -35.31 -0.98 18.39
CA GLU A 461 -35.69 -2.01 19.38
C GLU A 461 -34.65 -3.14 19.45
N ALA A 462 -34.56 -3.85 20.58
CA ALA A 462 -33.58 -4.91 20.81
C ALA A 462 -33.77 -6.14 19.89
N GLY A 463 -35.02 -6.42 19.49
CA GLY A 463 -35.39 -7.49 18.56
C GLY A 463 -35.65 -7.01 17.15
N MET A 464 -34.90 -6.02 16.68
CA MET A 464 -35.05 -5.46 15.34
C MET A 464 -34.97 -6.53 14.25
N HIS A 465 -35.86 -6.48 13.27
CA HIS A 465 -35.89 -7.43 12.17
C HIS A 465 -36.27 -6.83 10.81
N ASP A 466 -35.91 -7.52 9.73
CA ASP A 466 -36.27 -7.15 8.35
C ASP A 466 -35.79 -5.74 7.94
N VAL A 467 -34.51 -5.44 8.19
CA VAL A 467 -33.92 -4.13 7.92
C VAL A 467 -32.93 -4.22 6.77
N THR A 468 -33.01 -3.25 5.85
CA THR A 468 -32.01 -3.08 4.78
C THR A 468 -31.44 -1.66 4.80
N ILE A 469 -30.12 -1.51 4.69
CA ILE A 469 -29.47 -0.21 4.48
C ILE A 469 -28.60 -0.32 3.23
N ARG A 470 -28.80 0.58 2.26
CA ARG A 470 -28.16 0.45 0.95
C ARG A 470 -27.90 1.74 0.20
N ASP A 471 -26.94 1.66 -0.73
CA ASP A 471 -26.69 2.66 -1.77
C ASP A 471 -26.40 4.08 -1.23
N LEU A 472 -25.68 4.18 -0.10
CA LEU A 472 -25.35 5.46 0.55
C LEU A 472 -23.99 5.43 1.25
N LEU A 473 -23.47 6.61 1.64
CA LEU A 473 -22.20 6.77 2.34
C LEU A 473 -22.42 7.24 3.79
N LEU A 474 -21.75 6.59 4.75
CA LEU A 474 -21.61 7.08 6.12
C LEU A 474 -20.20 7.67 6.29
N GLU A 475 -20.14 8.94 6.72
CA GLU A 475 -18.89 9.68 6.92
C GLU A 475 -18.59 9.86 8.42
N GLY A 476 -17.52 9.21 8.89
CA GLY A 476 -17.07 9.24 10.28
C GLY A 476 -16.07 10.36 10.60
N ALA A 477 -15.49 11.04 9.61
CA ALA A 477 -14.62 12.19 9.82
C ALA A 477 -15.38 13.35 10.50
N VAL A 478 -14.64 14.36 10.98
CA VAL A 478 -15.21 15.58 11.57
C VAL A 478 -15.45 16.68 10.53
N SER A 479 -15.15 16.40 9.26
CA SER A 479 -15.34 17.28 8.11
C SER A 479 -15.68 16.41 6.90
N THR A 480 -16.58 16.90 6.05
CA THR A 480 -16.89 16.33 4.73
C THR A 480 -16.13 17.03 3.61
N ALA A 481 -15.33 18.06 3.92
CA ALA A 481 -14.55 18.78 2.93
C ALA A 481 -13.45 17.87 2.36
N ASP A 482 -13.20 18.00 1.05
CA ASP A 482 -12.10 17.30 0.40
C ASP A 482 -10.76 17.70 1.04
N GLU A 483 -9.95 16.70 1.37
CA GLU A 483 -8.61 16.93 1.93
C GLU A 483 -7.56 17.03 0.82
N THR A 484 -6.59 17.92 1.03
CA THR A 484 -5.46 18.09 0.11
C THR A 484 -4.38 17.02 0.26
N ASP A 485 -4.41 16.26 1.37
CA ASP A 485 -3.56 15.11 1.71
C ASP A 485 -4.48 14.00 2.25
N PRO A 486 -4.53 12.81 1.62
CA PRO A 486 -5.42 11.70 2.02
C PRO A 486 -5.13 11.15 3.42
N ASN A 487 -3.98 11.46 4.01
CA ASN A 487 -3.65 11.08 5.38
C ASN A 487 -3.91 12.20 6.41
N ALA A 488 -4.35 13.40 6.00
CA ALA A 488 -4.44 14.54 6.92
C ALA A 488 -5.38 14.26 8.10
N SER A 489 -6.63 13.90 7.85
CA SER A 489 -7.55 13.53 8.93
C SER A 489 -7.30 12.15 9.51
N ARG A 490 -6.69 11.24 8.76
CA ARG A 490 -6.32 9.93 9.30
C ARG A 490 -5.34 10.08 10.47
N ARG A 491 -4.36 10.99 10.37
CA ARG A 491 -3.44 11.31 11.47
C ARG A 491 -4.20 11.72 12.71
N THR A 492 -5.15 12.65 12.61
CA THR A 492 -5.91 13.13 13.77
C THR A 492 -6.86 12.06 14.33
N ARG A 493 -7.48 11.24 13.47
CA ARG A 493 -8.33 10.13 13.89
C ARG A 493 -7.57 8.98 14.54
N SER A 494 -6.28 8.82 14.27
CA SER A 494 -5.47 7.68 14.70
C SER A 494 -5.11 7.69 16.20
N TYR A 495 -5.35 8.79 16.91
CA TYR A 495 -4.98 8.94 18.33
C TYR A 495 -6.16 8.70 19.28
N MET A 496 -5.83 8.32 20.52
CA MET A 496 -6.82 8.05 21.56
C MET A 496 -7.71 9.25 21.93
N SER A 497 -7.22 10.48 21.69
CA SER A 497 -7.92 11.73 21.98
C SER A 497 -8.92 12.14 20.89
N ALA A 498 -8.99 11.41 19.78
CA ALA A 498 -9.93 11.72 18.72
C ALA A 498 -11.40 11.56 19.19
N PRO A 499 -12.34 12.35 18.65
CA PRO A 499 -13.77 12.20 18.90
C PRO A 499 -14.25 10.76 18.67
N GLY A 500 -14.91 10.16 19.67
CA GLY A 500 -15.43 8.79 19.57
C GLY A 500 -16.68 8.73 18.69
N ARG A 501 -16.55 8.22 17.47
CA ARG A 501 -17.59 8.18 16.44
C ARG A 501 -17.69 6.77 15.88
N GLU A 502 -18.86 6.16 15.97
CA GLU A 502 -19.16 4.81 15.50
C GLU A 502 -20.17 4.89 14.35
N GLY A 503 -20.01 4.05 13.32
CA GLY A 503 -20.90 4.06 12.16
C GLY A 503 -22.24 3.43 12.48
N ILE A 504 -22.42 2.18 12.08
CA ILE A 504 -23.61 1.38 12.40
C ILE A 504 -23.31 0.55 13.65
N ALA A 505 -24.16 0.65 14.66
CA ALA A 505 -24.03 -0.12 15.89
C ALA A 505 -25.37 -0.73 16.28
N PHE A 506 -25.57 -1.97 15.86
CA PHE A 506 -26.74 -2.78 16.18
C PHE A 506 -26.42 -3.75 17.32
N ALA A 507 -27.29 -3.78 18.32
CA ALA A 507 -27.14 -4.64 19.47
C ALA A 507 -28.48 -5.20 19.95
N GLY A 508 -28.57 -6.54 19.97
CA GLY A 508 -29.51 -7.26 20.80
C GLY A 508 -28.98 -7.42 22.23
N GLU A 509 -29.89 -7.74 23.15
CA GLU A 509 -29.59 -8.10 24.53
C GLU A 509 -29.27 -9.60 24.68
N LYS A 510 -29.62 -10.40 23.68
CA LYS A 510 -29.36 -11.84 23.62
C LYS A 510 -28.71 -12.22 22.29
N ALA A 511 -28.01 -13.35 22.27
CA ALA A 511 -27.52 -13.92 21.02
C ALA A 511 -28.68 -14.12 20.05
N GLU A 512 -28.46 -13.81 18.77
CA GLU A 512 -29.41 -14.08 17.68
C GLU A 512 -30.80 -13.41 17.84
N GLN A 513 -30.92 -12.36 18.66
CA GLN A 513 -32.20 -11.69 18.94
C GLN A 513 -32.70 -10.86 17.76
N MET A 514 -31.82 -10.17 17.05
CA MET A 514 -32.17 -9.43 15.83
C MET A 514 -32.16 -10.39 14.63
N THR A 515 -33.00 -10.17 13.62
CA THR A 515 -33.09 -11.12 12.48
C THR A 515 -33.18 -10.42 11.12
N ASN A 516 -32.70 -11.06 10.05
CA ASN A 516 -32.82 -10.57 8.67
C ASN A 516 -32.35 -9.10 8.47
N ILE A 517 -31.06 -8.87 8.71
CA ILE A 517 -30.41 -7.56 8.52
C ILE A 517 -29.59 -7.59 7.23
N ARG A 518 -29.75 -6.59 6.36
CA ARG A 518 -29.04 -6.49 5.08
C ARG A 518 -28.31 -5.16 4.94
N LEU A 519 -27.02 -5.20 4.65
CA LEU A 519 -26.20 -4.06 4.26
C LEU A 519 -25.71 -4.31 2.83
N GLU A 520 -26.12 -3.47 1.89
CA GLU A 520 -25.89 -3.72 0.45
C GLU A 520 -25.36 -2.46 -0.21
N ASN A 521 -24.27 -2.55 -0.99
CA ASN A 521 -23.73 -1.39 -1.70
C ASN A 521 -23.54 -0.18 -0.77
N LEU A 522 -22.89 -0.37 0.38
CA LEU A 522 -22.75 0.68 1.40
C LEU A 522 -21.29 1.10 1.51
N THR A 523 -21.02 2.40 1.55
CA THR A 523 -19.70 2.91 1.96
C THR A 523 -19.77 3.37 3.40
N VAL A 524 -18.88 2.86 4.26
CA VAL A 524 -18.73 3.28 5.66
C VAL A 524 -17.27 3.59 5.89
N GLN A 525 -16.95 4.86 6.14
CA GLN A 525 -15.56 5.29 6.18
C GLN A 525 -15.23 6.22 7.34
N ASN A 526 -13.94 6.26 7.69
CA ASN A 526 -13.33 7.24 8.60
C ASN A 526 -13.88 7.23 10.05
N PHE A 527 -14.51 6.16 10.50
CA PHE A 527 -14.99 6.07 11.88
C PHE A 527 -13.84 5.77 12.85
N THR A 528 -13.78 6.51 13.96
CA THR A 528 -12.76 6.28 14.99
C THR A 528 -13.07 5.03 15.82
N LYS A 529 -14.34 4.67 15.99
CA LYS A 529 -14.79 3.39 16.54
C LYS A 529 -15.05 2.39 15.40
N ASN A 530 -15.86 1.36 15.63
CA ASN A 530 -16.22 0.42 14.57
C ASN A 530 -16.90 1.15 13.41
N GLY A 531 -16.56 0.74 12.18
CA GLY A 531 -17.35 1.13 11.01
C GLY A 531 -18.76 0.53 11.14
N VAL A 532 -18.82 -0.79 11.28
CA VAL A 532 -20.05 -1.52 11.55
C VAL A 532 -19.85 -2.49 12.71
N ALA A 533 -20.75 -2.49 13.69
CA ALA A 533 -20.82 -3.45 14.78
C ALA A 533 -22.22 -4.06 14.85
N ILE A 534 -22.30 -5.39 14.71
CA ILE A 534 -23.54 -6.16 14.85
C ILE A 534 -23.34 -7.20 15.94
N ARG A 535 -24.16 -7.11 16.99
CA ARG A 535 -24.07 -7.95 18.19
C ARG A 535 -25.41 -8.64 18.44
N GLY A 536 -25.44 -9.97 18.39
CA GLY A 536 -26.68 -10.71 18.69
C GLY A 536 -27.68 -10.77 17.54
N ALA A 537 -27.27 -11.16 16.32
CA ALA A 537 -28.15 -11.21 15.15
C ALA A 537 -28.13 -12.57 14.43
N TRP A 538 -29.28 -12.97 13.88
CA TRP A 538 -29.41 -14.10 12.97
C TRP A 538 -29.71 -13.62 11.55
N GLN A 539 -29.17 -14.29 10.53
CA GLN A 539 -29.34 -13.93 9.12
C GLN A 539 -28.93 -12.49 8.80
N VAL A 540 -27.64 -12.21 8.92
CA VAL A 540 -27.04 -10.94 8.48
C VAL A 540 -26.44 -11.12 7.09
N ILE A 541 -26.78 -10.26 6.14
CA ILE A 541 -26.19 -10.23 4.80
C ILE A 541 -25.45 -8.90 4.61
N ILE A 542 -24.15 -8.97 4.31
CA ILE A 542 -23.32 -7.84 3.94
C ILE A 542 -22.78 -8.14 2.55
N SER A 543 -23.11 -7.31 1.55
CA SER A 543 -22.71 -7.56 0.17
C SER A 543 -22.35 -6.28 -0.57
N GLN A 544 -21.26 -6.31 -1.35
CA GLN A 544 -20.81 -5.16 -2.16
C GLN A 544 -20.55 -3.88 -1.35
N CYS A 545 -20.13 -4.02 -0.08
CA CYS A 545 -19.86 -2.89 0.80
C CYS A 545 -18.38 -2.49 0.78
N ASP A 546 -18.09 -1.22 1.06
CA ASP A 546 -16.74 -0.68 1.28
C ASP A 546 -16.66 -0.11 2.70
N PHE A 547 -16.11 -0.89 3.64
CA PHE A 547 -15.88 -0.48 5.02
C PHE A 547 -14.39 -0.23 5.20
N SER A 548 -13.98 1.03 5.08
CA SER A 548 -12.56 1.38 5.01
C SER A 548 -12.16 2.52 5.94
N ASP A 549 -10.93 2.46 6.43
CA ASP A 549 -10.34 3.46 7.34
C ASP A 549 -11.14 3.67 8.63
N ASN A 550 -11.76 2.59 9.14
CA ASN A 550 -12.46 2.58 10.42
C ASN A 550 -11.68 1.80 11.48
N GLY A 551 -11.97 2.08 12.76
CA GLY A 551 -11.40 1.33 13.86
C GLY A 551 -10.03 1.84 14.31
N SER A 552 -10.05 2.94 15.06
CA SER A 552 -8.87 3.61 15.58
C SER A 552 -8.56 3.23 17.04
N SER A 553 -7.56 3.90 17.65
CA SER A 553 -7.10 3.71 19.02
C SER A 553 -7.85 4.56 20.06
N VAL A 554 -9.01 5.13 19.71
CA VAL A 554 -9.86 5.84 20.68
C VAL A 554 -10.23 4.93 21.86
N VAL A 555 -10.50 5.54 23.01
CA VAL A 555 -10.81 4.82 24.27
C VAL A 555 -11.84 3.71 24.02
N PRO A 556 -11.55 2.45 24.41
CA PRO A 556 -10.52 2.04 25.38
C PRO A 556 -9.10 1.82 24.85
N GLY A 557 -8.86 1.93 23.53
CA GLY A 557 -7.53 1.75 22.95
C GLY A 557 -7.52 0.86 21.72
N ALA A 558 -6.31 0.56 21.23
CA ALA A 558 -6.07 -0.28 20.06
C ALA A 558 -6.66 -1.69 20.19
N GLY A 559 -7.08 -2.28 19.07
CA GLY A 559 -7.59 -3.64 18.99
C GLY A 559 -9.05 -3.84 19.40
N PHE A 560 -9.76 -2.77 19.78
CA PHE A 560 -11.18 -2.84 20.18
C PHE A 560 -12.16 -2.43 19.07
N HIS A 561 -11.66 -1.74 18.05
CA HIS A 561 -12.47 -1.17 16.98
C HIS A 561 -11.98 -1.64 15.62
N HIS A 562 -12.91 -1.94 14.71
CA HIS A 562 -12.63 -2.64 13.45
C HIS A 562 -13.43 -2.05 12.28
N ASN A 563 -13.12 -2.46 11.05
CA ASN A 563 -14.00 -2.17 9.92
C ASN A 563 -15.36 -2.85 10.11
N LEU A 564 -15.36 -4.15 10.43
CA LEU A 564 -16.55 -4.91 10.80
C LEU A 564 -16.32 -5.69 12.10
N LEU A 565 -17.23 -5.53 13.07
CA LEU A 565 -17.39 -6.40 14.23
C LEU A 565 -18.70 -7.19 14.09
N LEU A 566 -18.59 -8.51 14.04
CA LEU A 566 -19.73 -9.43 14.10
C LEU A 566 -19.55 -10.37 15.30
N THR A 567 -20.46 -10.30 16.26
CA THR A 567 -20.35 -11.14 17.47
C THR A 567 -21.68 -11.70 17.92
N ARG A 568 -21.67 -12.90 18.51
CA ARG A 568 -22.88 -13.59 19.00
C ARG A 568 -23.97 -13.68 17.94
N SER A 569 -23.55 -13.90 16.70
CA SER A 569 -24.41 -13.86 15.53
C SER A 569 -24.35 -15.18 14.76
N ALA A 570 -25.42 -15.50 14.04
CA ALA A 570 -25.56 -16.77 13.35
C ALA A 570 -26.13 -16.64 11.94
N GLY A 571 -25.75 -17.56 11.04
CA GLY A 571 -26.30 -17.60 9.68
C GLY A 571 -25.94 -16.36 8.85
N CYS A 572 -24.75 -15.78 9.08
CA CYS A 572 -24.32 -14.55 8.43
C CYS A 572 -23.59 -14.82 7.11
N THR A 573 -23.74 -13.94 6.14
CA THR A 573 -22.99 -13.93 4.87
C THR A 573 -22.36 -12.57 4.66
N VAL A 574 -21.05 -12.57 4.41
CA VAL A 574 -20.25 -11.39 4.07
C VAL A 574 -19.57 -11.66 2.74
N SER A 575 -20.01 -11.00 1.67
CA SER A 575 -19.47 -11.27 0.34
C SER A 575 -19.14 -10.03 -0.47
N ASP A 576 -18.19 -10.20 -1.40
CA ASP A 576 -17.89 -9.23 -2.45
C ASP A 576 -17.69 -7.81 -1.93
N SER A 577 -17.09 -7.69 -0.74
CA SER A 577 -16.96 -6.44 0.01
C SER A 577 -15.49 -6.14 0.33
N ARG A 578 -15.22 -4.91 0.76
CA ARG A 578 -13.90 -4.39 1.10
C ARG A 578 -13.84 -3.99 2.58
N PHE A 579 -12.79 -4.41 3.27
CA PHE A 579 -12.58 -4.20 4.71
C PHE A 579 -11.15 -3.74 4.99
N ASP A 580 -10.85 -2.50 4.61
CA ASP A 580 -9.47 -2.07 4.43
C ASP A 580 -9.00 -0.96 5.36
N SER A 581 -7.68 -0.89 5.52
CA SER A 581 -6.99 0.24 6.15
C SER A 581 -7.43 0.54 7.59
N SER A 582 -7.92 -0.45 8.35
CA SER A 582 -8.28 -0.23 9.75
C SER A 582 -7.06 0.27 10.55
N PRO A 583 -7.05 1.51 11.08
CA PRO A 583 -5.85 2.11 11.65
C PRO A 583 -5.28 1.37 12.87
N TRP A 584 -6.15 0.72 13.65
CA TRP A 584 -5.79 -0.01 14.87
C TRP A 584 -6.57 -1.31 15.06
N GLY A 585 -7.22 -1.82 14.02
CA GLY A 585 -8.14 -2.96 14.08
C GLY A 585 -7.94 -4.00 12.99
N ASN A 586 -8.88 -4.96 12.96
CA ASN A 586 -9.02 -5.96 11.91
C ASN A 586 -9.90 -5.43 10.77
N GLY A 587 -9.80 -6.06 9.60
CA GLY A 587 -10.82 -5.92 8.56
C GLY A 587 -12.17 -6.47 9.05
N ILE A 588 -12.17 -7.75 9.44
CA ILE A 588 -13.32 -8.41 10.07
C ILE A 588 -12.90 -9.03 11.40
N GLU A 589 -13.58 -8.65 12.48
CA GLU A 589 -13.57 -9.36 13.76
C GLU A 589 -14.86 -10.18 13.88
N LEU A 590 -14.72 -11.50 13.89
CA LEU A 590 -15.79 -12.46 14.13
C LEU A 590 -15.56 -13.13 15.48
N SER A 591 -16.50 -13.02 16.41
CA SER A 591 -16.36 -13.68 17.72
C SER A 591 -17.64 -14.33 18.21
N PHE A 592 -17.53 -15.48 18.89
CA PHE A 592 -18.67 -16.16 19.51
C PHE A 592 -19.86 -16.37 18.56
N SER A 593 -19.59 -16.68 17.30
CA SER A 593 -20.58 -16.70 16.22
C SER A 593 -20.63 -18.07 15.55
N ARG A 594 -21.70 -18.36 14.81
CA ARG A 594 -21.86 -19.67 14.14
C ARG A 594 -22.43 -19.58 12.74
N ASP A 595 -22.12 -20.57 11.90
CA ASP A 595 -22.70 -20.70 10.57
C ASP A 595 -22.49 -19.42 9.71
N VAL A 596 -21.25 -18.93 9.65
CA VAL A 596 -20.89 -17.66 8.99
C VAL A 596 -20.09 -17.93 7.72
N LYS A 597 -20.46 -17.26 6.62
CA LYS A 597 -19.76 -17.32 5.33
C LYS A 597 -19.09 -15.98 5.04
N ILE A 598 -17.80 -16.00 4.73
CA ILE A 598 -16.99 -14.84 4.35
C ILE A 598 -16.34 -15.15 3.00
N THR A 599 -16.86 -14.59 1.91
CA THR A 599 -16.51 -15.03 0.55
C THR A 599 -16.21 -13.90 -0.43
N GLY A 600 -15.10 -13.97 -1.16
CA GLY A 600 -14.84 -13.02 -2.25
C GLY A 600 -14.56 -11.58 -1.79
N ASN A 601 -14.03 -11.37 -0.58
CA ASN A 601 -13.77 -10.03 -0.03
C ASN A 601 -12.30 -9.60 -0.22
N GLU A 602 -12.07 -8.28 -0.24
CA GLU A 602 -10.75 -7.66 -0.05
C GLU A 602 -10.58 -7.26 1.43
N LEU A 603 -9.51 -7.74 2.06
CA LEU A 603 -9.17 -7.47 3.46
C LEU A 603 -7.70 -7.06 3.55
N ALA A 604 -7.43 -5.80 3.25
CA ALA A 604 -6.08 -5.32 3.03
C ALA A 604 -5.67 -4.15 3.93
N ARG A 605 -4.36 -4.07 4.22
CA ARG A 605 -3.74 -2.91 4.88
C ARG A 605 -4.24 -2.63 6.31
N ASN A 606 -4.80 -3.63 7.00
CA ASN A 606 -5.28 -3.47 8.37
C ASN A 606 -4.11 -3.55 9.37
N LYS A 607 -4.24 -2.81 10.49
CA LYS A 607 -3.22 -2.82 11.56
C LYS A 607 -3.14 -4.14 12.31
N LEU A 608 -4.20 -4.92 12.32
CA LEU A 608 -4.21 -6.28 12.86
C LEU A 608 -4.32 -7.29 11.72
N SER A 609 -5.34 -8.15 11.74
CA SER A 609 -5.52 -9.17 10.71
C SER A 609 -6.53 -8.72 9.65
N GLY A 610 -6.49 -9.34 8.48
CA GLY A 610 -7.58 -9.23 7.51
C GLY A 610 -8.88 -9.77 8.10
N ILE A 611 -8.89 -11.07 8.42
CA ILE A 611 -9.97 -11.74 9.16
C ILE A 611 -9.42 -12.28 10.47
N ARG A 612 -10.10 -11.99 11.58
CA ARG A 612 -9.87 -12.63 12.88
C ARG A 612 -11.15 -13.31 13.35
N CYS A 613 -11.06 -14.61 13.61
CA CYS A 613 -12.14 -15.44 14.12
C CYS A 613 -11.78 -15.99 15.49
N THR A 614 -12.67 -15.79 16.46
CA THR A 614 -12.46 -16.17 17.86
C THR A 614 -13.66 -16.95 18.38
N GLU A 615 -13.46 -18.10 19.00
CA GLU A 615 -14.52 -18.90 19.67
C GLU A 615 -15.79 -19.07 18.81
N SER A 616 -15.65 -19.37 17.52
CA SER A 616 -16.76 -19.45 16.56
C SER A 616 -16.87 -20.84 15.92
N THR A 617 -18.00 -21.21 15.35
CA THR A 617 -18.17 -22.57 14.78
C THR A 617 -18.87 -22.58 13.42
N GLY A 618 -18.46 -23.45 12.51
CA GLY A 618 -19.10 -23.49 11.18
C GLY A 618 -18.80 -22.24 10.35
N VAL A 619 -17.53 -21.79 10.33
CA VAL A 619 -17.12 -20.60 9.57
C VAL A 619 -16.53 -21.03 8.22
N LEU A 620 -17.12 -20.56 7.12
CA LEU A 620 -16.59 -20.75 5.77
C LEU A 620 -15.89 -19.48 5.32
N ILE A 621 -14.59 -19.56 5.03
CA ILE A 621 -13.78 -18.45 4.53
C ILE A 621 -13.21 -18.85 3.17
N SER A 622 -13.77 -18.32 2.07
CA SER A 622 -13.36 -18.78 0.74
C SER A 622 -13.19 -17.69 -0.31
N GLY A 623 -12.15 -17.81 -1.15
CA GLY A 623 -11.95 -16.90 -2.28
C GLY A 623 -11.66 -15.46 -1.92
N ASN A 624 -11.21 -15.17 -0.68
CA ASN A 624 -10.88 -13.82 -0.24
C ASN A 624 -9.44 -13.44 -0.59
N LEU A 625 -9.18 -12.14 -0.72
CA LEU A 625 -7.85 -11.54 -0.76
C LEU A 625 -7.52 -10.94 0.61
N ALA A 626 -6.50 -11.47 1.29
CA ALA A 626 -5.98 -10.94 2.54
C ALA A 626 -4.50 -10.52 2.41
N GLU A 627 -4.25 -9.23 2.20
CA GLU A 627 -2.95 -8.70 1.77
C GLU A 627 -2.45 -7.54 2.64
N GLY A 628 -1.16 -7.55 2.97
CA GLY A 628 -0.52 -6.36 3.55
C GLY A 628 -1.06 -5.98 4.93
N ASN A 629 -1.63 -6.93 5.68
CA ASN A 629 -2.05 -6.70 7.06
C ASN A 629 -0.83 -6.81 8.00
N ASP A 630 -0.74 -5.98 9.04
CA ASP A 630 0.43 -5.94 9.94
C ASP A 630 0.57 -7.22 10.79
N VAL A 631 -0.51 -7.99 10.95
CA VAL A 631 -0.51 -9.28 11.67
C VAL A 631 -0.76 -10.43 10.69
N ASN A 632 -1.95 -11.04 10.68
CA ASN A 632 -2.22 -12.21 9.84
C ASN A 632 -3.14 -11.84 8.68
N GLY A 633 -3.12 -12.63 7.60
CA GLY A 633 -4.18 -12.52 6.61
C GLY A 633 -5.51 -13.02 7.17
N ILE A 634 -5.53 -14.28 7.59
CA ILE A 634 -6.67 -14.96 8.21
C ILE A 634 -6.20 -15.60 9.51
N SER A 635 -6.92 -15.37 10.61
CA SER A 635 -6.58 -15.90 11.93
C SER A 635 -7.77 -16.64 12.54
N LEU A 636 -7.58 -17.93 12.85
CA LEU A 636 -8.50 -18.71 13.68
C LEU A 636 -7.90 -18.87 15.07
N GLU A 637 -8.35 -18.06 16.03
CA GLU A 637 -7.85 -18.09 17.39
C GLU A 637 -8.55 -19.14 18.26
N SER A 638 -7.82 -19.56 19.28
CA SER A 638 -8.26 -20.47 20.33
C SER A 638 -7.94 -19.87 21.68
N LEU A 639 -8.93 -19.24 22.31
CA LEU A 639 -8.83 -18.67 23.64
C LEU A 639 -9.37 -19.65 24.70
N MET A 640 -10.42 -20.40 24.38
CA MET A 640 -11.05 -21.40 25.24
C MET A 640 -11.35 -22.70 24.49
N GLU A 641 -12.42 -22.74 23.71
CA GLU A 641 -12.80 -23.87 22.83
C GLU A 641 -12.21 -23.71 21.42
N GLY A 642 -11.97 -22.46 21.05
CA GLY A 642 -11.44 -22.04 19.78
C GLY A 642 -12.42 -22.15 18.62
N THR A 643 -11.96 -21.71 17.45
CA THR A 643 -12.80 -21.73 16.26
C THR A 643 -12.84 -23.13 15.65
N THR A 644 -14.02 -23.74 15.46
CA THR A 644 -14.18 -25.16 15.06
C THR A 644 -15.11 -25.36 13.86
N ARG A 645 -15.04 -26.52 13.20
CA ARG A 645 -15.87 -26.86 12.03
C ARG A 645 -15.77 -25.82 10.90
N SER A 646 -14.63 -25.18 10.76
CA SER A 646 -14.40 -24.15 9.76
C SER A 646 -13.74 -24.71 8.51
N GLU A 647 -14.06 -24.12 7.37
CA GLU A 647 -13.42 -24.41 6.09
C GLU A 647 -12.76 -23.12 5.57
N ILE A 648 -11.46 -23.19 5.30
CA ILE A 648 -10.70 -22.09 4.70
C ILE A 648 -10.19 -22.58 3.34
N SER A 649 -10.75 -22.06 2.25
CA SER A 649 -10.49 -22.59 0.91
C SER A 649 -10.33 -21.53 -0.19
N GLY A 650 -9.35 -21.70 -1.08
CA GLY A 650 -9.22 -20.83 -2.27
C GLY A 650 -8.86 -19.37 -1.99
N ASN A 651 -8.38 -19.03 -0.78
CA ASN A 651 -8.00 -17.66 -0.44
C ASN A 651 -6.59 -17.34 -0.96
N LEU A 652 -6.35 -16.08 -1.29
CA LEU A 652 -5.02 -15.53 -1.52
C LEU A 652 -4.62 -14.71 -0.30
N SER A 653 -3.58 -15.14 0.40
CA SER A 653 -3.09 -14.46 1.59
C SER A 653 -1.57 -14.29 1.61
N TRP A 654 -1.11 -13.08 1.32
CA TRP A 654 0.31 -12.79 1.13
C TRP A 654 0.73 -11.44 1.66
N HIS A 655 2.03 -11.24 1.83
CA HIS A 655 2.60 -9.96 2.28
C HIS A 655 2.06 -9.47 3.63
N ASN A 656 1.53 -10.36 4.48
CA ASN A 656 1.13 -10.01 5.84
C ASN A 656 2.35 -10.04 6.77
N GLY A 657 2.36 -9.20 7.80
CA GLY A 657 3.50 -9.04 8.72
C GLY A 657 3.81 -10.29 9.54
N GLN A 658 2.85 -11.19 9.71
CA GLN A 658 3.01 -12.49 10.35
C GLN A 658 2.58 -13.62 9.43
N TYR A 659 1.52 -14.38 9.72
CA TYR A 659 1.13 -15.55 8.93
C TYR A 659 0.13 -15.18 7.83
N GLY A 660 0.16 -15.89 6.70
CA GLY A 660 -0.95 -15.79 5.74
C GLY A 660 -2.24 -16.33 6.35
N ILE A 661 -2.18 -17.58 6.83
CA ILE A 661 -3.26 -18.22 7.59
C ILE A 661 -2.67 -18.71 8.90
N PHE A 662 -3.17 -18.20 10.02
CA PHE A 662 -2.86 -18.68 11.35
C PHE A 662 -4.01 -19.52 11.89
N GLN A 663 -3.69 -20.70 12.41
CA GLN A 663 -4.65 -21.56 13.09
C GLN A 663 -4.14 -21.92 14.49
N GLY A 664 -4.86 -21.47 15.51
CA GLY A 664 -4.67 -21.90 16.89
C GLY A 664 -5.02 -23.38 17.08
N LYS A 665 -4.73 -23.92 18.28
CA LYS A 665 -5.00 -25.33 18.63
C LYS A 665 -6.51 -25.61 18.63
N THR A 666 -7.04 -26.01 17.48
CA THR A 666 -8.47 -26.17 17.21
C THR A 666 -8.72 -27.47 16.48
N ALA A 667 -9.85 -28.13 16.75
CA ALA A 667 -10.23 -29.40 16.12
C ALA A 667 -11.30 -29.19 15.03
N GLY A 668 -11.27 -30.04 14.00
CA GLY A 668 -12.33 -30.10 12.99
C GLY A 668 -12.33 -28.97 11.95
N ASN A 669 -11.22 -28.24 11.80
CA ASN A 669 -11.07 -27.26 10.72
C ASN A 669 -10.39 -27.89 9.51
N THR A 670 -10.76 -27.41 8.32
CA THR A 670 -10.13 -27.80 7.05
C THR A 670 -9.53 -26.57 6.39
N VAL A 671 -8.30 -26.70 5.90
CA VAL A 671 -7.56 -25.65 5.20
C VAL A 671 -7.01 -26.25 3.91
N ASN A 672 -7.53 -25.86 2.76
CA ASN A 672 -7.16 -26.46 1.47
C ASN A 672 -7.11 -25.39 0.36
N ASN A 673 -6.31 -25.63 -0.68
CA ASN A 673 -6.28 -24.81 -1.90
C ASN A 673 -6.07 -23.29 -1.67
N ASN A 674 -5.48 -22.88 -0.54
CA ASN A 674 -5.13 -21.48 -0.30
C ASN A 674 -3.74 -21.20 -0.86
N ARG A 675 -3.54 -20.00 -1.39
CA ARG A 675 -2.22 -19.51 -1.79
C ARG A 675 -1.70 -18.58 -0.71
N THR A 676 -0.68 -19.02 0.03
CA THR A 676 0.05 -18.21 0.99
C THR A 676 1.48 -17.99 0.54
N ALA A 677 1.94 -16.74 0.47
CA ALA A 677 3.29 -16.40 0.02
C ALA A 677 3.79 -15.12 0.69
N ASP A 678 5.12 -14.99 0.85
CA ASP A 678 5.77 -13.74 1.26
C ASP A 678 5.22 -13.09 2.54
N ASN A 679 4.64 -13.89 3.44
CA ASN A 679 4.23 -13.44 4.76
C ASN A 679 5.45 -13.44 5.70
N GLY A 680 5.42 -12.66 6.78
CA GLY A 680 6.56 -12.53 7.71
C GLY A 680 6.85 -13.79 8.52
N LYS A 681 5.89 -14.72 8.57
CA LYS A 681 6.00 -16.04 9.18
C LYS A 681 5.35 -17.09 8.28
N ASN A 682 5.89 -18.30 8.33
CA ASN A 682 5.44 -19.46 7.56
C ASN A 682 4.41 -20.29 8.30
#